data_AF-A0A087D9Q5-F1
#
_entry.id   AF-A0A087D9Q5-F1
#
_cell.length_a   1.000
_cell.length_b   1.000
_cell.length_c   1.000
_cell.angle_alpha   90.00
_cell.angle_beta   90.00
_cell.angle_gamma   90.00
#
_symmetry.space_group_name_H-M   'P 1'
#
loop_
_entity.id
_entity.type
_entity.pdbx_description
1 polymer ?
#
loop_
_entity_poly.entity_id
_entity_poly.type
_entity_poly.pdbx_seq_one_letter_code
_entity_poly.pdbx_strand_id
1 'polypeptide(L)'
;MFFEANTPLAAANQSAQPNSIDKNQLRHRREPAKRLESTPEHICTVKGTAMEYADDVDRRELLLHSAYDAQTVRDMERPLLDKGIPLMRMAAQAVAHTAAGMLDDEDLALEDSAIVLLAGAGDNGGDGLFAAAALAQEGAAVTTVAVGKSLHEAGFAEFVRAGGKVLVLDPAAEIPGCASGFSAGEAGERLQAAVALINKSHLVIDAMTGIGIQGALRGIPAALAAAVGLDGEVPNEPALPGRESSRDYPLVLAVDTPSGVGVDDGSLPGPYLPANVTVTFGAMKPCAVLPPATFGCGRIQLVDFGFTIDDVEPQVEVVDHLFASDAIRLPHVEDSKYARGVVGLVTGSQRYSGAAVLTARAAARANTGMIRYLGPERAQSMVLAALPEAVLGKGHVQSWVVGSGIPTADAEGADSDLQRETIATLLKHYSVKTSDTEDSAADAESDAAYDMPALVVDAGALDLLPDRVPGQVVITPHAGEMAALLNRLEHGSLPEELESSASDDTASKAKNSANPDAAHALYTAKDIMLHPLAAAQRAHELTGATVLLKGAVTIVVDEDHVYVSGSAPAWLATAGAGDVLAGLLGALLAQQPDGITTAETVAAAAYLHGAAAAIASESEQHGWQEPELIGEREHRQQFLTIGHPIVASDVIRAIPDAIADVIA
;
A
#
# COMPACT_ATOMS: atom_id res chain seq x y z
N MET A 1 -12.74 39.20 7.57
CA MET A 1 -11.51 39.99 7.38
C MET A 1 -10.23 39.21 7.74
N PHE A 2 -10.27 37.87 7.82
CA PHE A 2 -9.17 37.06 8.37
C PHE A 2 -8.28 36.36 7.32
N PHE A 3 -8.73 36.28 6.07
CA PHE A 3 -8.01 35.73 4.93
C PHE A 3 -8.44 36.56 3.70
N GLU A 4 -7.61 37.50 3.26
CA GLU A 4 -7.82 38.22 2.00
C GLU A 4 -6.80 37.70 1.00
N ALA A 5 -7.28 37.13 -0.12
CA ALA A 5 -6.50 37.02 -1.32
C ALA A 5 -6.25 38.43 -1.86
N ASN A 6 -4.99 38.87 -1.91
CA ASN A 6 -4.60 40.07 -2.66
C ASN A 6 -3.70 39.66 -3.81
N THR A 7 -4.01 40.26 -4.95
CA THR A 7 -3.59 39.98 -6.32
C THR A 7 -2.07 39.83 -6.49
N PRO A 8 -1.57 38.90 -7.32
CA PRO A 8 -0.14 38.83 -7.63
C PRO A 8 0.29 40.06 -8.44
N LEU A 9 1.52 40.52 -8.17
CA LEU A 9 2.20 41.56 -8.92
C LEU A 9 2.24 41.16 -10.41
N ALA A 10 1.58 41.93 -11.25
CA ALA A 10 1.60 41.75 -12.70
C ALA A 10 3.02 41.93 -13.25
N ALA A 11 3.62 40.84 -13.72
CA ALA A 11 4.65 40.88 -14.75
C ALA A 11 4.01 40.40 -16.06
N ALA A 12 4.01 41.28 -17.05
CA ALA A 12 3.32 41.12 -18.32
C ALA A 12 3.88 39.93 -19.13
N ASN A 13 2.99 39.06 -19.62
CA ASN A 13 3.16 38.44 -20.93
C ASN A 13 1.81 38.09 -21.56
N GLN A 14 1.72 38.37 -22.86
CA GLN A 14 0.49 38.43 -23.64
C GLN A 14 -0.03 37.04 -24.04
N SER A 15 -1.35 36.88 -23.86
CA SER A 15 -2.32 36.09 -24.63
C SER A 15 -1.81 34.89 -25.47
N ALA A 16 -2.15 33.68 -25.03
CA ALA A 16 -2.47 32.56 -25.90
C ALA A 16 -3.61 31.73 -25.26
N GLN A 17 -4.66 31.44 -26.04
CA GLN A 17 -5.80 30.60 -25.63
C GLN A 17 -5.37 29.14 -25.36
N PRO A 18 -6.08 28.39 -24.50
CA PRO A 18 -5.69 27.03 -24.16
C PRO A 18 -6.04 26.08 -25.31
N ASN A 19 -5.02 25.51 -25.96
CA ASN A 19 -5.18 24.26 -26.69
C ASN A 19 -5.08 23.12 -25.68
N SER A 20 -6.02 22.17 -25.76
CA SER A 20 -5.98 20.90 -25.05
C SER A 20 -4.64 20.19 -25.29
N ILE A 21 -3.79 20.14 -24.27
CA ILE A 21 -2.55 19.37 -24.29
C ILE A 21 -2.88 17.97 -23.78
N ASP A 22 -2.60 16.99 -24.64
CA ASP A 22 -2.67 15.57 -24.36
C ASP A 22 -1.60 15.20 -23.31
N LYS A 23 -2.04 14.81 -22.10
CA LYS A 23 -1.19 14.60 -20.92
C LYS A 23 -0.16 13.47 -21.11
N ASN A 24 -0.37 12.55 -22.05
CA ASN A 24 0.55 11.45 -22.35
C ASN A 24 1.87 11.87 -23.04
N GLN A 25 1.96 13.06 -23.62
CA GLN A 25 3.21 13.48 -24.29
C GLN A 25 4.30 14.02 -23.35
N LEU A 26 3.98 14.29 -22.08
CA LEU A 26 4.97 14.79 -21.11
C LEU A 26 5.74 13.66 -20.41
N ARG A 27 5.19 12.44 -20.34
CA ARG A 27 5.89 11.27 -19.78
C ARG A 27 7.05 10.77 -20.67
N HIS A 28 6.96 10.89 -21.99
CA HIS A 28 7.97 10.37 -22.93
C HIS A 28 9.13 11.32 -23.31
N ARG A 29 9.30 12.47 -22.64
CA ARG A 29 10.48 13.34 -22.83
C ARG A 29 11.40 13.33 -21.62
N ARG A 30 11.80 12.13 -21.19
CA ARG A 30 12.95 11.92 -20.30
C ARG A 30 14.22 11.82 -21.16
N GLU A 31 14.81 12.95 -21.54
CA GLU A 31 16.22 12.95 -21.98
C GLU A 31 17.12 13.12 -20.74
N PRO A 32 18.04 12.19 -20.42
CA PRO A 32 18.94 12.37 -19.30
C PRO A 32 19.91 13.53 -19.57
N ALA A 33 20.10 14.36 -18.54
CA ALA A 33 21.04 15.47 -18.57
C ALA A 33 22.45 14.97 -18.94
N LYS A 34 23.01 15.46 -20.05
CA LYS A 34 24.37 15.14 -20.52
C LYS A 34 25.41 15.46 -19.46
N ARG A 35 25.91 14.44 -18.77
CA ARG A 35 27.10 14.50 -17.92
C ARG A 35 28.33 14.58 -18.83
N LEU A 36 29.22 15.57 -18.61
CA LEU A 36 30.46 15.72 -19.39
C LEU A 36 31.38 14.51 -19.17
N GLU A 37 31.60 13.72 -20.21
CA GLU A 37 32.59 12.64 -20.21
C GLU A 37 34.01 13.16 -20.47
N SER A 38 34.95 12.76 -19.62
CA SER A 38 36.39 12.84 -19.90
C SER A 38 37.06 11.46 -19.79
N THR A 39 37.22 10.82 -20.95
CA THR A 39 38.23 9.82 -21.40
C THR A 39 38.38 8.45 -20.72
N PRO A 40 38.80 7.40 -21.48
CA PRO A 40 38.41 6.02 -21.24
C PRO A 40 39.58 5.08 -20.84
N GLU A 41 39.28 3.97 -20.16
CA GLU A 41 40.08 2.73 -20.28
C GLU A 41 39.26 1.46 -19.96
N HIS A 42 38.99 0.70 -21.02
CA HIS A 42 38.75 -0.74 -21.17
C HIS A 42 38.11 -1.57 -20.04
N ILE A 43 36.82 -1.94 -20.20
CA ILE A 43 36.27 -3.25 -19.78
C ILE A 43 35.31 -3.77 -20.88
N CYS A 44 35.41 -5.07 -21.14
CA CYS A 44 34.78 -5.86 -22.21
C CYS A 44 33.24 -5.85 -22.14
N THR A 45 32.56 -5.40 -23.19
CA THR A 45 31.10 -5.30 -23.29
C THR A 45 30.46 -6.52 -23.98
N VAL A 46 29.45 -7.09 -23.32
CA VAL A 46 28.31 -7.74 -23.97
C VAL A 46 27.57 -6.64 -24.75
N LYS A 47 27.26 -6.87 -26.02
CA LYS A 47 26.61 -5.88 -26.88
C LYS A 47 25.10 -5.85 -26.61
N GLY A 48 24.66 -5.03 -25.67
CA GLY A 48 23.36 -4.34 -25.76
C GLY A 48 23.61 -2.88 -26.21
N THR A 49 22.66 -2.26 -26.90
CA THR A 49 22.73 -0.82 -27.19
C THR A 49 22.28 -0.02 -25.96
N ALA A 50 22.79 1.21 -25.77
CA ALA A 50 22.42 2.05 -24.63
C ALA A 50 20.90 2.38 -24.55
N MET A 51 20.18 2.24 -25.67
CA MET A 51 18.73 2.43 -25.75
C MET A 51 17.99 1.17 -25.25
N GLU A 52 18.43 -0.03 -25.67
CA GLU A 52 17.91 -1.31 -25.14
C GLU A 52 18.15 -1.44 -23.63
N TYR A 53 19.31 -0.98 -23.13
CA TYR A 53 19.59 -0.98 -21.70
C TYR A 53 18.71 -0.01 -20.89
N ALA A 54 18.27 1.10 -21.48
CA ALA A 54 17.40 2.05 -20.79
C ALA A 54 15.95 1.54 -20.74
N ASP A 55 15.47 0.98 -21.85
CA ASP A 55 14.14 0.35 -21.94
C ASP A 55 14.02 -0.83 -20.95
N ASP A 56 15.08 -1.62 -20.76
CA ASP A 56 15.11 -2.73 -19.80
C ASP A 56 15.08 -2.26 -18.33
N VAL A 57 15.72 -1.12 -18.01
CA VAL A 57 15.70 -0.53 -16.66
C VAL A 57 14.34 0.07 -16.35
N ASP A 58 13.76 0.84 -17.28
CA ASP A 58 12.43 1.43 -17.08
C ASP A 58 11.35 0.33 -16.94
N ARG A 59 11.45 -0.74 -17.72
CA ARG A 59 10.58 -1.92 -17.58
C ARG A 59 10.74 -2.58 -16.20
N ARG A 60 11.98 -2.78 -15.75
CA ARG A 60 12.27 -3.37 -14.44
C ARG A 60 11.61 -2.56 -13.34
N GLU A 61 11.81 -1.24 -13.32
CA GLU A 61 11.24 -0.37 -12.29
C GLU A 61 9.71 -0.44 -12.28
N LEU A 62 9.08 -0.43 -13.46
CA LEU A 62 7.62 -0.63 -13.56
C LEU A 62 7.19 -1.98 -12.97
N LEU A 63 7.87 -3.08 -13.30
CA LEU A 63 7.52 -4.41 -12.77
C LEU A 63 7.67 -4.51 -11.26
N LEU A 64 8.67 -3.84 -10.68
CA LEU A 64 8.96 -3.89 -9.24
C LEU A 64 8.04 -2.98 -8.42
N HIS A 65 7.51 -1.91 -9.01
CA HIS A 65 6.79 -0.86 -8.29
C HIS A 65 5.36 -0.59 -8.79
N SER A 66 4.84 -1.39 -9.72
CA SER A 66 3.47 -1.25 -10.23
C SER A 66 2.66 -2.54 -10.07
N ALA A 67 1.42 -2.40 -9.64
CA ALA A 67 0.46 -3.49 -9.56
C ALA A 67 -0.78 -3.22 -10.43
N TYR A 68 -1.27 -4.28 -11.08
CA TYR A 68 -2.36 -4.22 -12.05
C TYR A 68 -3.47 -5.19 -11.66
N ASP A 69 -4.72 -4.76 -11.85
CA ASP A 69 -5.87 -5.61 -11.57
C ASP A 69 -5.86 -6.90 -12.41
N ALA A 70 -6.56 -7.92 -11.92
CA ALA A 70 -6.69 -9.22 -12.55
C ALA A 70 -7.12 -9.18 -14.02
N GLN A 71 -8.02 -8.25 -14.39
CA GLN A 71 -8.53 -8.15 -15.75
C GLN A 71 -7.49 -7.53 -16.68
N THR A 72 -6.82 -6.47 -16.24
CA THR A 72 -5.72 -5.81 -16.96
C THR A 72 -4.58 -6.79 -17.23
N VAL A 73 -4.18 -7.61 -16.25
CA VAL A 73 -3.17 -8.67 -16.46
C VAL A 73 -3.60 -9.67 -17.54
N ARG A 74 -4.84 -10.14 -17.53
CA ARG A 74 -5.35 -11.06 -18.57
C ARG A 74 -5.35 -10.43 -19.97
N ASP A 75 -5.64 -9.15 -20.05
CA ASP A 75 -5.66 -8.42 -21.31
C ASP A 75 -4.23 -8.23 -21.84
N MET A 76 -3.23 -8.05 -20.96
CA MET A 76 -1.81 -8.06 -21.32
C MET A 76 -1.29 -9.45 -21.73
N GLU A 77 -1.82 -10.53 -21.18
CA GLU A 77 -1.43 -11.91 -21.53
C GLU A 77 -2.02 -12.38 -22.87
N ARG A 78 -3.22 -11.90 -23.25
CA ARG A 78 -3.96 -12.35 -24.43
C ARG A 78 -3.12 -12.35 -25.72
N PRO A 79 -2.35 -11.30 -26.06
CA PRO A 79 -1.54 -11.27 -27.28
C PRO A 79 -0.44 -12.33 -27.30
N LEU A 80 0.07 -12.76 -26.15
CA LEU A 80 1.08 -13.82 -26.05
C LEU A 80 0.43 -15.20 -26.24
N LEU A 81 -0.72 -15.42 -25.62
CA LEU A 81 -1.51 -16.65 -25.79
C LEU A 81 -1.96 -16.83 -27.24
N ASP A 82 -2.39 -15.75 -27.91
CA ASP A 82 -2.77 -15.77 -29.34
C ASP A 82 -1.59 -16.12 -30.26
N LYS A 83 -0.35 -15.82 -29.83
CA LYS A 83 0.90 -16.24 -30.50
C LYS A 83 1.32 -17.66 -30.15
N GLY A 84 0.59 -18.35 -29.27
CA GLY A 84 0.89 -19.72 -28.82
C GLY A 84 2.05 -19.81 -27.83
N ILE A 85 2.39 -18.71 -27.14
CA ILE A 85 3.40 -18.74 -26.08
C ILE A 85 2.86 -19.61 -24.92
N PRO A 86 3.64 -20.58 -24.42
CA PRO A 86 3.15 -21.54 -23.42
C PRO A 86 3.27 -20.98 -21.99
N LEU A 87 2.55 -19.89 -21.68
CA LEU A 87 2.65 -19.18 -20.39
C LEU A 87 2.48 -20.12 -19.18
N MET A 88 1.50 -21.03 -19.23
CA MET A 88 1.24 -22.03 -18.17
C MET A 88 2.46 -22.94 -17.89
N ARG A 89 3.23 -23.30 -18.94
CA ARG A 89 4.45 -24.10 -18.76
C ARG A 89 5.58 -23.29 -18.14
N MET A 90 5.67 -22.01 -18.51
CA MET A 90 6.65 -21.08 -17.94
C MET A 90 6.36 -20.84 -16.45
N ALA A 91 5.09 -20.57 -16.11
CA ALA A 91 4.61 -20.44 -14.73
C ALA A 91 4.92 -21.70 -13.91
N ALA A 92 4.52 -22.87 -14.40
CA ALA A 92 4.78 -24.14 -13.72
C ALA A 92 6.28 -24.42 -13.48
N GLN A 93 7.14 -24.07 -14.43
CA GLN A 93 8.60 -24.22 -14.25
C GLN A 93 9.14 -23.28 -13.17
N ALA A 94 8.68 -22.03 -13.14
CA ALA A 94 9.05 -21.08 -12.10
C ALA A 94 8.60 -21.58 -10.72
N VAL A 95 7.35 -22.03 -10.58
CA VAL A 95 6.81 -22.60 -9.33
C VAL A 95 7.63 -23.81 -8.88
N ALA A 96 7.97 -24.74 -9.78
CA ALA A 96 8.78 -25.90 -9.44
C ALA A 96 10.20 -25.49 -9.00
N HIS A 97 10.81 -24.51 -9.67
CA HIS A 97 12.12 -23.99 -9.30
C HIS A 97 12.10 -23.33 -7.92
N THR A 98 11.13 -22.46 -7.65
CA THR A 98 10.95 -21.82 -6.34
C THR A 98 10.68 -22.84 -5.24
N ALA A 99 9.83 -23.85 -5.51
CA ALA A 99 9.55 -24.94 -4.57
C ALA A 99 10.83 -25.71 -4.20
N ALA A 100 11.67 -26.03 -5.18
CA ALA A 100 12.95 -26.69 -4.93
C ALA A 100 13.91 -25.80 -4.14
N GLY A 101 13.99 -24.50 -4.46
CA GLY A 101 14.81 -23.53 -3.73
C GLY A 101 14.39 -23.38 -2.27
N MET A 102 13.08 -23.32 -1.99
CA MET A 102 12.55 -23.27 -0.62
C MET A 102 12.90 -24.51 0.21
N LEU A 103 12.95 -25.70 -0.42
CA LEU A 103 13.36 -26.93 0.26
C LEU A 103 14.88 -26.97 0.48
N ASP A 104 15.67 -26.51 -0.49
CA ASP A 104 17.13 -26.41 -0.39
C ASP A 104 17.56 -25.41 0.70
N ASP A 105 16.87 -24.28 0.82
CA ASP A 105 17.08 -23.28 1.89
C ASP A 105 16.89 -23.88 3.31
N GLU A 106 16.11 -24.97 3.43
CA GLU A 106 15.89 -25.73 4.68
C GLU A 106 16.76 -27.01 4.77
N ASP A 107 17.79 -27.13 3.94
CA ASP A 107 18.68 -28.31 3.82
C ASP A 107 17.92 -29.62 3.52
N LEU A 108 16.77 -29.56 2.83
CA LEU A 108 16.00 -30.74 2.43
C LEU A 108 16.27 -31.15 0.98
N ALA A 109 16.72 -32.39 0.80
CA ALA A 109 16.79 -33.01 -0.52
C ALA A 109 15.38 -33.22 -1.09
N LEU A 110 15.22 -32.96 -2.39
CA LEU A 110 13.92 -33.08 -3.06
C LEU A 110 13.36 -34.51 -3.01
N GLU A 111 14.22 -35.53 -3.10
CA GLU A 111 13.84 -36.96 -3.00
C GLU A 111 13.31 -37.38 -1.62
N ASP A 112 13.69 -36.65 -0.57
CA ASP A 112 13.22 -36.86 0.81
C ASP A 112 12.01 -35.97 1.15
N SER A 113 11.55 -35.16 0.19
CA SER A 113 10.52 -34.15 0.43
C SER A 113 9.11 -34.65 0.19
N ALA A 114 8.24 -34.42 1.19
CA ALA A 114 6.80 -34.64 1.08
C ALA A 114 6.12 -33.32 0.69
N ILE A 115 5.54 -33.27 -0.51
CA ILE A 115 4.93 -32.06 -1.08
C ILE A 115 3.42 -32.30 -1.26
N VAL A 116 2.61 -31.35 -0.81
CA VAL A 116 1.16 -31.35 -1.02
C VAL A 116 0.77 -30.23 -1.97
N LEU A 117 0.17 -30.55 -3.11
CA LEU A 117 -0.44 -29.56 -3.99
C LEU A 117 -1.92 -29.41 -3.65
N LEU A 118 -2.39 -28.20 -3.38
CA LEU A 118 -3.83 -27.90 -3.29
C LEU A 118 -4.28 -27.38 -4.65
N ALA A 119 -5.07 -28.18 -5.39
CA ALA A 119 -5.40 -27.86 -6.79
C ALA A 119 -6.89 -27.57 -7.00
N GLY A 120 -7.17 -26.38 -7.53
CA GLY A 120 -8.47 -26.02 -8.08
C GLY A 120 -8.68 -26.54 -9.51
N ALA A 121 -9.86 -26.24 -10.07
CA ALA A 121 -10.25 -26.67 -11.42
C ALA A 121 -9.77 -25.75 -12.56
N GLY A 122 -9.35 -24.52 -12.23
CA GLY A 122 -8.96 -23.50 -13.20
C GLY A 122 -7.49 -23.55 -13.61
N ASP A 123 -7.05 -22.52 -14.35
CA ASP A 123 -5.70 -22.42 -14.89
C ASP A 123 -4.62 -22.43 -13.80
N ASN A 124 -4.86 -21.76 -12.65
CA ASN A 124 -3.94 -21.78 -11.51
C ASN A 124 -3.68 -23.22 -11.01
N GLY A 125 -4.74 -24.05 -10.94
CA GLY A 125 -4.62 -25.46 -10.62
C GLY A 125 -3.84 -26.25 -11.68
N GLY A 126 -3.89 -25.82 -12.94
CA GLY A 126 -3.07 -26.31 -14.03
C GLY A 126 -1.59 -25.99 -13.88
N ASP A 127 -1.24 -24.74 -13.53
CA ASP A 127 0.13 -24.32 -13.23
C ASP A 127 0.72 -25.17 -12.10
N GLY A 128 -0.04 -25.31 -11.01
CA GLY A 128 0.34 -26.16 -9.87
C GLY A 128 0.51 -27.63 -10.24
N LEU A 129 -0.38 -28.20 -11.07
CA LEU A 129 -0.28 -29.60 -11.51
C LEU A 129 0.95 -29.87 -12.39
N PHE A 130 1.28 -28.94 -13.30
CA PHE A 130 2.49 -29.07 -14.10
C PHE A 130 3.75 -28.91 -13.25
N ALA A 131 3.75 -27.99 -12.28
CA ALA A 131 4.86 -27.82 -11.34
C ALA A 131 5.05 -29.10 -10.49
N ALA A 132 3.96 -29.61 -9.93
CA ALA A 132 3.94 -30.86 -9.17
C ALA A 132 4.40 -32.07 -10.00
N ALA A 133 4.08 -32.10 -11.30
CA ALA A 133 4.54 -33.13 -12.20
C ALA A 133 6.06 -33.06 -12.43
N ALA A 134 6.64 -31.86 -12.54
CA ALA A 134 8.08 -31.67 -12.65
C ALA A 134 8.80 -32.11 -11.36
N LEU A 135 8.32 -31.68 -10.18
CA LEU A 135 8.88 -32.08 -8.89
C LEU A 135 8.81 -33.60 -8.66
N ALA A 136 7.70 -34.24 -9.05
CA ALA A 136 7.56 -35.69 -8.98
C ALA A 136 8.52 -36.43 -9.93
N GLN A 137 8.77 -35.89 -11.13
CA GLN A 137 9.75 -36.46 -12.07
C GLN A 137 11.18 -36.40 -11.54
N GLU A 138 11.49 -35.40 -10.71
CA GLU A 138 12.78 -35.23 -10.04
C GLU A 138 12.90 -36.03 -8.73
N GLY A 139 11.85 -36.75 -8.33
CA GLY A 139 11.88 -37.72 -7.22
C GLY A 139 11.11 -37.33 -5.97
N ALA A 140 10.48 -36.14 -5.92
CA ALA A 140 9.68 -35.72 -4.77
C ALA A 140 8.44 -36.59 -4.56
N ALA A 141 8.06 -36.82 -3.30
CA ALA A 141 6.81 -37.47 -2.94
C ALA A 141 5.65 -36.46 -2.98
N VAL A 142 5.01 -36.33 -4.14
CA VAL A 142 3.94 -35.32 -4.34
C VAL A 142 2.53 -35.93 -4.27
N THR A 143 1.67 -35.33 -3.45
CA THR A 143 0.24 -35.66 -3.37
C THR A 143 -0.62 -34.42 -3.66
N THR A 144 -1.50 -34.50 -4.64
CA THR A 144 -2.46 -33.45 -4.97
C THR A 144 -3.76 -33.65 -4.20
N VAL A 145 -4.19 -32.64 -3.45
CA VAL A 145 -5.52 -32.52 -2.86
C VAL A 145 -6.40 -31.72 -3.83
N ALA A 146 -7.32 -32.39 -4.50
CA ALA A 146 -8.26 -31.76 -5.44
C ALA A 146 -9.44 -31.16 -4.66
N VAL A 147 -9.58 -29.83 -4.72
CA VAL A 147 -10.63 -29.08 -4.01
C VAL A 147 -11.85 -28.77 -4.88
N GLY A 148 -11.76 -29.03 -6.20
CA GLY A 148 -12.84 -28.85 -7.18
C GLY A 148 -13.40 -30.17 -7.73
N LYS A 149 -14.43 -30.05 -8.58
CA LYS A 149 -15.06 -31.18 -9.27
C LYS A 149 -14.19 -31.76 -10.39
N SER A 150 -13.29 -30.96 -10.93
CA SER A 150 -12.39 -31.34 -12.01
C SER A 150 -11.00 -30.77 -11.73
N LEU A 151 -10.04 -31.23 -12.51
CA LEU A 151 -8.67 -30.72 -12.56
C LEU A 151 -8.32 -30.39 -14.01
N HIS A 152 -7.33 -29.53 -14.21
CA HIS A 152 -6.80 -29.23 -15.54
C HIS A 152 -6.32 -30.53 -16.22
N GLU A 153 -6.90 -30.87 -17.37
CA GLU A 153 -6.78 -32.20 -17.99
C GLU A 153 -5.34 -32.57 -18.33
N ALA A 154 -4.62 -31.67 -19.03
CA ALA A 154 -3.26 -31.93 -19.47
C ALA A 154 -2.27 -31.96 -18.28
N GLY A 155 -2.47 -31.09 -17.28
CA GLY A 155 -1.67 -31.05 -16.07
C GLY A 155 -1.83 -32.32 -15.24
N PHE A 156 -3.07 -32.74 -15.04
CA PHE A 156 -3.41 -33.98 -14.33
C PHE A 156 -2.80 -35.21 -15.00
N ALA A 157 -2.93 -35.33 -16.33
CA ALA A 157 -2.37 -36.46 -17.07
C ALA A 157 -0.86 -36.56 -16.91
N GLU A 158 -0.15 -35.44 -16.91
CA GLU A 158 1.30 -35.40 -16.71
C GLU A 158 1.69 -35.71 -15.27
N PHE A 159 0.97 -35.17 -14.30
CA PHE A 159 1.18 -35.44 -12.88
C PHE A 159 1.02 -36.93 -12.53
N VAL A 160 -0.04 -37.57 -13.03
CA VAL A 160 -0.26 -39.01 -12.82
C VAL A 160 0.83 -39.83 -13.52
N ARG A 161 1.26 -39.44 -14.73
CA ARG A 161 2.36 -40.11 -15.44
C ARG A 161 3.69 -39.99 -14.69
N ALA A 162 3.90 -38.90 -13.96
CA ALA A 162 5.05 -38.70 -13.08
C ALA A 162 4.99 -39.52 -11.77
N GLY A 163 3.90 -40.26 -11.53
CA GLY A 163 3.72 -41.06 -10.31
C GLY A 163 3.06 -40.32 -9.14
N GLY A 164 2.52 -39.13 -9.39
CA GLY A 164 1.80 -38.33 -8.41
C GLY A 164 0.53 -39.01 -7.89
N LYS A 165 0.19 -38.75 -6.63
CA LYS A 165 -1.02 -39.27 -5.98
C LYS A 165 -2.10 -38.20 -5.89
N VAL A 166 -3.37 -38.59 -5.92
CA VAL A 166 -4.49 -37.65 -5.88
C VAL A 166 -5.48 -38.04 -4.77
N LEU A 167 -5.79 -37.08 -3.90
CA LEU A 167 -6.86 -37.13 -2.91
C LEU A 167 -7.97 -36.17 -3.33
N VAL A 168 -9.16 -36.70 -3.57
CA VAL A 168 -10.32 -35.91 -3.99
C VAL A 168 -11.19 -35.57 -2.79
N LEU A 169 -11.57 -34.30 -2.65
CA LEU A 169 -12.45 -33.85 -1.57
C LEU A 169 -13.91 -33.68 -2.00
N ASP A 170 -14.19 -33.41 -3.28
CA ASP A 170 -15.56 -33.22 -3.76
C ASP A 170 -16.25 -34.58 -4.05
N PRO A 171 -17.37 -34.91 -3.38
CA PRO A 171 -18.12 -36.14 -3.67
C PRO A 171 -18.70 -36.17 -5.09
N ALA A 172 -18.90 -35.01 -5.72
CA ALA A 172 -19.35 -34.86 -7.09
C ALA A 172 -18.19 -34.70 -8.10
N ALA A 173 -16.96 -35.09 -7.72
CA ALA A 173 -15.83 -35.01 -8.62
C ALA A 173 -15.93 -35.96 -9.82
N GLU A 174 -15.50 -35.45 -10.98
CA GLU A 174 -15.44 -36.11 -12.27
C GLU A 174 -13.96 -36.25 -12.70
N ILE A 175 -13.10 -36.69 -11.79
CA ILE A 175 -11.65 -36.85 -12.03
C ILE A 175 -11.35 -38.31 -12.40
N PRO A 176 -10.80 -38.60 -13.61
CA PRO A 176 -10.58 -39.96 -14.06
C PRO A 176 -9.69 -40.79 -13.13
N GLY A 177 -10.14 -41.99 -12.75
CA GLY A 177 -9.37 -42.90 -11.89
C GLY A 177 -9.39 -42.56 -10.40
N CYS A 178 -10.11 -41.52 -9.99
CA CYS A 178 -10.28 -41.16 -8.58
C CYS A 178 -11.65 -41.60 -8.04
N ALA A 179 -11.72 -41.82 -6.71
CA ALA A 179 -12.98 -42.18 -6.06
C ALA A 179 -13.95 -40.98 -6.00
N SER A 180 -15.22 -41.20 -6.33
CA SER A 180 -16.31 -40.21 -6.27
C SER A 180 -17.59 -40.83 -5.70
N GLY A 181 -18.66 -40.04 -5.54
CA GLY A 181 -19.98 -40.50 -5.08
C GLY A 181 -20.03 -40.90 -3.60
N PHE A 182 -19.11 -40.40 -2.79
CA PHE A 182 -19.03 -40.70 -1.36
C PHE A 182 -19.99 -39.85 -0.51
N SER A 183 -20.34 -40.37 0.66
CA SER A 183 -21.26 -39.73 1.62
C SER A 183 -20.65 -38.50 2.29
N ALA A 184 -21.49 -37.67 2.93
CA ALA A 184 -21.03 -36.51 3.69
C ALA A 184 -20.08 -36.88 4.86
N GLY A 185 -20.30 -38.03 5.50
CA GLY A 185 -19.41 -38.53 6.56
C GLY A 185 -18.02 -38.85 6.01
N GLU A 186 -17.96 -39.57 4.90
CA GLU A 186 -16.71 -39.89 4.21
C GLU A 186 -16.03 -38.63 3.62
N ALA A 187 -16.79 -37.61 3.22
CA ALA A 187 -16.24 -36.31 2.80
C ALA A 187 -15.54 -35.61 3.98
N GLY A 188 -16.12 -35.67 5.18
CA GLY A 188 -15.49 -35.17 6.40
C GLY A 188 -14.21 -35.92 6.77
N GLU A 189 -14.20 -37.25 6.65
CA GLU A 189 -13.00 -38.08 6.87
C GLU A 189 -11.90 -37.75 5.84
N ARG A 190 -12.26 -37.53 4.57
CA ARG A 190 -11.31 -37.12 3.52
C ARG A 190 -10.73 -35.73 3.79
N LEU A 191 -11.55 -34.78 4.24
CA LEU A 191 -11.06 -33.45 4.65
C LEU A 191 -10.06 -33.56 5.80
N GLN A 192 -10.37 -34.36 6.83
CA GLN A 192 -9.43 -34.62 7.94
C GLN A 192 -8.14 -35.29 7.46
N ALA A 193 -8.23 -36.23 6.51
CA ALA A 193 -7.06 -36.86 5.90
C ALA A 193 -6.22 -35.85 5.12
N ALA A 194 -6.84 -34.91 4.39
CA ALA A 194 -6.14 -33.83 3.70
C ALA A 194 -5.41 -32.89 4.68
N VAL A 195 -6.09 -32.45 5.74
CA VAL A 195 -5.46 -31.64 6.80
C VAL A 195 -4.27 -32.39 7.43
N ALA A 196 -4.42 -33.69 7.70
CA ALA A 196 -3.33 -34.50 8.24
C ALA A 196 -2.17 -34.71 7.26
N LEU A 197 -2.41 -34.69 5.95
CA LEU A 197 -1.37 -34.72 4.92
C LEU A 197 -0.63 -33.38 4.86
N ILE A 198 -1.37 -32.27 4.85
CA ILE A 198 -0.84 -30.91 4.84
C ILE A 198 0.10 -30.70 6.05
N ASN A 199 -0.38 -31.00 7.25
CA ASN A 199 0.38 -30.80 8.50
C ASN A 199 1.61 -31.71 8.64
N LYS A 200 1.78 -32.72 7.77
CA LYS A 200 2.95 -33.63 7.75
C LYS A 200 3.86 -33.40 6.55
N SER A 201 3.47 -32.51 5.64
CA SER A 201 4.27 -32.18 4.47
C SER A 201 5.38 -31.19 4.84
N HIS A 202 6.44 -31.16 4.03
CA HIS A 202 7.47 -30.12 4.14
C HIS A 202 7.04 -28.86 3.38
N LEU A 203 6.33 -29.04 2.27
CA LEU A 203 5.87 -27.95 1.41
C LEU A 203 4.43 -28.16 0.95
N VAL A 204 3.63 -27.10 1.06
CA VAL A 204 2.31 -26.97 0.43
C VAL A 204 2.45 -26.02 -0.75
N ILE A 205 2.02 -26.46 -1.92
CA ILE A 205 1.84 -25.60 -3.09
C ILE A 205 0.35 -25.24 -3.16
N ASP A 206 0.03 -23.97 -2.97
CA ASP A 206 -1.32 -23.45 -3.05
C ASP A 206 -1.65 -22.99 -4.47
N ALA A 207 -2.46 -23.78 -5.15
CA ALA A 207 -3.02 -23.52 -6.46
C ALA A 207 -4.56 -23.72 -6.46
N MET A 208 -5.21 -23.47 -5.32
CA MET A 208 -6.66 -23.65 -5.21
C MET A 208 -7.40 -22.61 -6.04
N THR A 209 -6.95 -21.36 -5.98
CA THR A 209 -7.59 -20.19 -6.59
C THR A 209 -6.50 -19.20 -7.01
N GLY A 210 -6.71 -18.46 -8.10
CA GLY A 210 -5.85 -17.33 -8.49
C GLY A 210 -6.74 -16.11 -8.79
N ILE A 211 -6.37 -15.29 -9.76
CA ILE A 211 -7.12 -14.11 -10.23
C ILE A 211 -8.56 -14.39 -10.78
N GLY A 212 -9.05 -15.62 -10.71
CA GLY A 212 -10.35 -16.06 -11.21
C GLY A 212 -11.51 -15.99 -10.21
N ILE A 213 -11.24 -15.73 -8.94
CA ILE A 213 -12.26 -15.71 -7.89
C ILE A 213 -12.32 -14.33 -7.25
N GLN A 214 -13.55 -13.83 -7.03
CA GLN A 214 -13.80 -12.59 -6.32
C GLN A 214 -14.43 -12.89 -4.95
N GLY A 215 -13.92 -12.22 -3.91
CA GLY A 215 -14.40 -12.32 -2.54
C GLY A 215 -13.99 -13.62 -1.82
N ALA A 216 -14.65 -13.90 -0.69
CA ALA A 216 -14.31 -15.02 0.18
C ALA A 216 -14.41 -16.39 -0.52
N LEU A 217 -13.49 -17.30 -0.15
CA LEU A 217 -13.57 -18.71 -0.54
C LEU A 217 -14.92 -19.30 -0.14
N ARG A 218 -15.39 -20.28 -0.92
CA ARG A 218 -16.64 -21.00 -0.66
C ARG A 218 -16.45 -22.51 -0.73
N GLY A 219 -17.30 -23.25 -0.04
CA GLY A 219 -17.32 -24.72 -0.12
C GLY A 219 -16.04 -25.36 0.40
N ILE A 220 -15.52 -26.34 -0.35
CA ILE A 220 -14.36 -27.15 0.04
C ILE A 220 -13.08 -26.32 0.20
N PRO A 221 -12.70 -25.41 -0.74
CA PRO A 221 -11.56 -24.52 -0.55
C PRO A 221 -11.64 -23.72 0.76
N ALA A 222 -12.81 -23.16 1.08
CA ALA A 222 -12.99 -22.39 2.32
C ALA A 222 -12.84 -23.25 3.58
N ALA A 223 -13.43 -24.46 3.57
CA ALA A 223 -13.34 -25.38 4.69
C ALA A 223 -11.89 -25.86 4.92
N LEU A 224 -11.12 -26.04 3.84
CA LEU A 224 -9.71 -26.41 3.92
C LEU A 224 -8.87 -25.24 4.44
N ALA A 225 -9.02 -24.04 3.85
CA ALA A 225 -8.32 -22.83 4.29
C ALA A 225 -8.63 -22.49 5.76
N ALA A 226 -9.88 -22.63 6.21
CA ALA A 226 -10.25 -22.44 7.61
C ALA A 226 -9.62 -23.47 8.56
N ALA A 227 -9.23 -24.65 8.05
CA ALA A 227 -8.64 -25.72 8.85
C ALA A 227 -7.11 -25.63 8.95
N VAL A 228 -6.44 -25.01 7.97
CA VAL A 228 -4.96 -24.98 7.87
C VAL A 228 -4.36 -23.57 7.72
N GLY A 229 -5.18 -22.55 7.50
CA GLY A 229 -4.78 -21.16 7.31
C GLY A 229 -5.36 -20.23 8.37
N LEU A 230 -5.67 -18.99 7.97
CA LEU A 230 -6.21 -17.93 8.83
C LEU A 230 -7.57 -17.47 8.32
N ASP A 231 -8.35 -16.78 9.16
CA ASP A 231 -9.69 -16.28 8.83
C ASP A 231 -9.80 -14.78 9.13
N GLY A 232 -9.65 -13.94 8.10
CA GLY A 232 -9.80 -12.49 8.22
C GLY A 232 -8.83 -11.82 9.20
N GLU A 233 -7.69 -12.44 9.49
CA GLU A 233 -6.66 -11.93 10.40
C GLU A 233 -5.29 -11.90 9.71
N VAL A 234 -4.48 -10.89 10.01
CA VAL A 234 -3.10 -10.81 9.49
C VAL A 234 -2.19 -11.80 10.22
N PRO A 235 -1.16 -12.35 9.57
CA PRO A 235 -0.17 -13.16 10.25
C PRO A 235 0.53 -12.35 11.35
N ASN A 236 0.67 -12.92 12.55
CA ASN A 236 1.31 -12.26 13.68
C ASN A 236 2.85 -12.21 13.56
N GLU A 237 3.42 -12.92 12.61
CA GLU A 237 4.86 -12.97 12.40
C GLU A 237 5.28 -11.90 11.39
N PRO A 238 6.24 -11.02 11.73
CA PRO A 238 6.79 -10.10 10.76
C PRO A 238 7.47 -10.92 9.64
N ALA A 239 7.17 -10.60 8.38
CA ALA A 239 7.86 -11.15 7.22
C ALA A 239 9.30 -10.63 7.20
N LEU A 240 10.20 -11.25 7.97
CA LEU A 240 11.62 -10.93 7.99
C LEU A 240 12.37 -11.84 7.01
N PRO A 241 12.90 -11.30 5.89
CA PRO A 241 13.91 -11.97 5.10
C PRO A 241 15.08 -12.45 5.99
N GLY A 242 15.37 -13.75 5.91
CA GLY A 242 16.49 -14.36 6.63
C GLY A 242 16.18 -14.87 8.04
N ARG A 243 14.92 -15.25 8.35
CA ARG A 243 14.65 -16.08 9.53
C ARG A 243 15.55 -17.32 9.46
N GLU A 244 16.39 -17.54 10.47
CA GLU A 244 17.12 -18.82 10.62
C GLU A 244 16.09 -19.95 10.56
N SER A 245 16.37 -21.00 9.76
CA SER A 245 15.54 -22.21 9.56
C SER A 245 14.63 -22.47 10.75
N SER A 246 13.35 -22.11 10.62
CA SER A 246 12.40 -22.32 11.71
C SER A 246 12.12 -23.81 11.88
N ARG A 247 12.31 -24.60 10.82
CA ARG A 247 11.81 -25.99 10.68
C ARG A 247 10.33 -26.12 11.02
N ASP A 248 9.58 -25.02 11.01
CA ASP A 248 8.15 -24.97 11.27
C ASP A 248 7.43 -25.32 9.96
N TYR A 249 7.36 -26.62 9.67
CA TYR A 249 6.64 -27.15 8.52
C TYR A 249 5.12 -27.17 8.75
N PRO A 250 4.31 -27.10 7.67
CA PRO A 250 4.73 -26.99 6.28
C PRO A 250 5.08 -25.54 5.87
N LEU A 251 6.06 -25.40 4.97
CA LEU A 251 6.19 -24.18 4.18
C LEU A 251 5.01 -24.07 3.20
N VAL A 252 4.61 -22.86 2.82
CA VAL A 252 3.53 -22.59 1.87
C VAL A 252 4.06 -21.74 0.71
N LEU A 253 3.90 -22.27 -0.50
CA LEU A 253 4.18 -21.59 -1.78
C LEU A 253 2.86 -21.29 -2.49
N ALA A 254 2.49 -20.01 -2.60
CA ALA A 254 1.33 -19.61 -3.37
C ALA A 254 1.66 -19.48 -4.86
N VAL A 255 0.76 -20.01 -5.70
CA VAL A 255 0.80 -19.87 -7.15
C VAL A 255 -0.08 -18.69 -7.54
N ASP A 256 0.54 -17.69 -8.17
CA ASP A 256 0.00 -16.39 -8.59
C ASP A 256 -0.35 -15.42 -7.44
N THR A 257 -1.25 -15.85 -6.56
CA THR A 257 -1.72 -15.12 -5.38
C THR A 257 -2.13 -16.12 -4.29
N PRO A 258 -1.94 -15.83 -2.99
CA PRO A 258 -2.44 -16.70 -1.93
C PRO A 258 -3.95 -16.91 -2.02
N SER A 259 -4.43 -18.15 -1.92
CA SER A 259 -5.85 -18.45 -2.08
C SER A 259 -6.69 -17.84 -0.96
N GLY A 260 -7.73 -17.10 -1.33
CA GLY A 260 -8.70 -16.50 -0.42
C GLY A 260 -8.45 -15.04 -0.07
N VAL A 261 -7.39 -14.42 -0.60
CA VAL A 261 -7.19 -12.97 -0.49
C VAL A 261 -8.02 -12.20 -1.54
N GLY A 262 -8.31 -10.94 -1.24
CA GLY A 262 -8.86 -9.99 -2.20
C GLY A 262 -7.76 -9.54 -3.17
N VAL A 263 -7.76 -10.13 -4.37
CA VAL A 263 -6.71 -9.92 -5.39
C VAL A 263 -6.56 -8.45 -5.79
N ASP A 264 -7.68 -7.79 -6.09
CA ASP A 264 -7.68 -6.42 -6.66
C ASP A 264 -7.80 -5.32 -5.59
N ASP A 265 -8.18 -5.66 -4.35
CA ASP A 265 -8.45 -4.69 -3.27
C ASP A 265 -7.58 -4.88 -2.02
N GLY A 266 -6.77 -5.94 -1.98
CA GLY A 266 -5.89 -6.25 -0.85
C GLY A 266 -6.61 -6.71 0.42
N SER A 267 -7.91 -7.03 0.37
CA SER A 267 -8.69 -7.41 1.54
C SER A 267 -8.47 -8.86 1.98
N LEU A 268 -8.88 -9.20 3.21
CA LEU A 268 -8.96 -10.58 3.72
C LEU A 268 -10.42 -10.93 4.02
N PRO A 269 -11.22 -11.31 3.00
CA PRO A 269 -12.68 -11.43 3.12
C PRO A 269 -13.18 -12.65 3.93
N GLY A 270 -12.28 -13.53 4.36
CA GLY A 270 -12.61 -14.73 5.13
C GLY A 270 -11.40 -15.68 5.25
N PRO A 271 -11.63 -17.01 5.24
CA PRO A 271 -10.55 -17.98 5.28
C PRO A 271 -9.62 -17.88 4.07
N TYR A 272 -8.32 -17.82 4.32
CA TYR A 272 -7.25 -17.76 3.32
C TYR A 272 -6.01 -18.53 3.80
N LEU A 273 -5.08 -18.79 2.89
CA LEU A 273 -3.83 -19.50 3.20
C LEU A 273 -2.63 -18.53 3.08
N PRO A 274 -2.03 -18.08 4.20
CA PRO A 274 -0.82 -17.26 4.16
C PRO A 274 0.35 -18.03 3.53
N ALA A 275 1.11 -17.36 2.69
CA ALA A 275 2.26 -17.92 1.99
C ALA A 275 3.58 -17.51 2.65
N ASN A 276 4.56 -18.40 2.63
CA ASN A 276 5.97 -18.04 2.87
C ASN A 276 6.56 -17.38 1.63
N VAL A 277 6.18 -17.85 0.44
CA VAL A 277 6.60 -17.30 -0.85
C VAL A 277 5.40 -17.31 -1.81
N THR A 278 5.20 -16.23 -2.56
CA THR A 278 4.24 -16.17 -3.67
C THR A 278 5.00 -16.01 -4.98
N VAL A 279 4.78 -16.92 -5.93
CA VAL A 279 5.25 -16.73 -7.31
C VAL A 279 4.14 -16.09 -8.10
N THR A 280 4.31 -14.82 -8.45
CA THR A 280 3.34 -14.08 -9.24
C THR A 280 3.79 -13.95 -10.68
N PHE A 281 2.85 -13.96 -11.62
CA PHE A 281 3.17 -14.02 -13.05
C PHE A 281 2.80 -12.75 -13.79
N GLY A 282 3.67 -12.36 -14.72
CA GLY A 282 3.48 -11.23 -15.61
C GLY A 282 3.76 -9.90 -14.94
N ALA A 283 2.90 -9.52 -13.98
CA ALA A 283 3.00 -8.32 -13.18
C ALA A 283 2.43 -8.57 -11.78
N MET A 284 2.77 -7.70 -10.82
CA MET A 284 2.17 -7.75 -9.49
C MET A 284 0.67 -7.48 -9.55
N LYS A 285 -0.08 -8.15 -8.66
CA LYS A 285 -1.50 -7.86 -8.40
C LYS A 285 -1.61 -6.98 -7.15
N PRO A 286 -2.67 -6.17 -6.99
CA PRO A 286 -2.80 -5.27 -5.84
C PRO A 286 -2.64 -5.95 -4.48
N CYS A 287 -3.09 -7.20 -4.30
CA CYS A 287 -2.90 -7.95 -3.06
C CYS A 287 -1.43 -8.13 -2.64
N ALA A 288 -0.48 -8.05 -3.57
CA ALA A 288 0.94 -8.15 -3.29
C ALA A 288 1.50 -6.87 -2.61
N VAL A 289 0.82 -5.73 -2.76
CA VAL A 289 1.29 -4.43 -2.27
C VAL A 289 0.32 -3.76 -1.28
N LEU A 290 -0.97 -4.10 -1.34
CA LEU A 290 -2.01 -3.55 -0.47
C LEU A 290 -2.17 -4.36 0.82
N PRO A 291 -2.22 -3.69 1.99
CA PRO A 291 -2.62 -4.33 3.23
C PRO A 291 -4.14 -4.57 3.27
N PRO A 292 -4.61 -5.54 4.07
CA PRO A 292 -3.82 -6.52 4.83
C PRO A 292 -3.24 -7.69 4.03
N ALA A 293 -3.67 -7.93 2.79
CA ALA A 293 -3.28 -9.14 2.03
C ALA A 293 -1.78 -9.24 1.75
N THR A 294 -1.07 -8.14 1.56
CA THR A 294 0.39 -8.14 1.33
C THR A 294 1.15 -8.88 2.43
N PHE A 295 0.69 -8.79 3.69
CA PHE A 295 1.31 -9.50 4.82
C PHE A 295 1.11 -11.02 4.77
N GLY A 296 0.14 -11.50 3.99
CA GLY A 296 -0.09 -12.91 3.71
C GLY A 296 0.61 -13.42 2.45
N CYS A 297 1.27 -12.57 1.67
CA CYS A 297 1.94 -12.96 0.42
C CYS A 297 3.36 -13.51 0.64
N GLY A 298 3.96 -13.28 1.82
CA GLY A 298 5.33 -13.67 2.11
C GLY A 298 6.33 -12.98 1.16
N ARG A 299 7.44 -13.67 0.85
CA ARG A 299 8.38 -13.18 -0.18
C ARG A 299 7.75 -13.29 -1.56
N ILE A 300 7.78 -12.23 -2.34
CA ILE A 300 7.21 -12.22 -3.69
C ILE A 300 8.32 -12.51 -4.70
N GLN A 301 8.08 -13.48 -5.59
CA GLN A 301 8.90 -13.72 -6.76
C GLN A 301 8.07 -13.45 -8.02
N LEU A 302 8.54 -12.55 -8.88
CA LEU A 302 7.81 -12.13 -10.07
C LEU A 302 8.45 -12.75 -11.33
N VAL A 303 7.62 -13.41 -12.12
CA VAL A 303 7.99 -13.93 -13.44
C VAL A 303 7.60 -12.93 -14.52
N ASP A 304 8.57 -12.33 -15.21
CA ASP A 304 8.29 -11.49 -16.37
C ASP A 304 7.94 -12.35 -17.61
N PHE A 305 6.73 -12.14 -18.15
CA PHE A 305 6.29 -12.78 -19.39
C PHE A 305 6.64 -11.99 -20.66
N GLY A 306 7.17 -10.77 -20.53
CA GLY A 306 7.59 -9.93 -21.65
C GLY A 306 6.43 -9.31 -22.43
N PHE A 307 5.27 -9.09 -21.81
CA PHE A 307 4.19 -8.29 -22.42
C PHE A 307 4.46 -6.79 -22.29
N THR A 308 3.88 -6.00 -23.19
CA THR A 308 3.99 -4.54 -23.20
C THR A 308 3.24 -3.93 -22.01
N ILE A 309 3.90 -3.08 -21.23
CA ILE A 309 3.34 -2.40 -20.04
C ILE A 309 3.33 -0.88 -20.15
N ASP A 310 4.08 -0.31 -21.10
CA ASP A 310 4.42 1.12 -21.13
C ASP A 310 3.22 2.07 -21.24
N ASP A 311 2.10 1.59 -21.83
CA ASP A 311 0.87 2.36 -22.05
C ASP A 311 -0.30 1.90 -21.16
N VAL A 312 -0.02 1.11 -20.11
CA VAL A 312 -1.04 0.60 -19.19
C VAL A 312 -0.87 1.30 -17.85
N GLU A 313 -1.89 2.05 -17.44
CA GLU A 313 -1.90 2.68 -16.12
C GLU A 313 -2.04 1.61 -15.02
N PRO A 314 -1.15 1.63 -14.01
CA PRO A 314 -1.25 0.72 -12.88
C PRO A 314 -2.44 1.09 -12.00
N GLN A 315 -3.03 0.09 -11.35
CA GLN A 315 -4.07 0.33 -10.35
C GLN A 315 -3.46 0.86 -9.04
N VAL A 316 -2.26 0.37 -8.70
CA VAL A 316 -1.53 0.77 -7.49
C VAL A 316 -0.05 0.94 -7.83
N GLU A 317 0.52 2.08 -7.44
CA GLU A 317 1.95 2.36 -7.55
C GLU A 317 2.61 2.30 -6.17
N VAL A 318 3.75 1.63 -6.08
CA VAL A 318 4.57 1.56 -4.87
C VAL A 318 5.61 2.67 -4.93
N VAL A 319 5.67 3.51 -3.91
CA VAL A 319 6.63 4.60 -3.83
C VAL A 319 8.01 4.05 -3.52
N ASP A 320 8.96 4.39 -4.38
CA ASP A 320 10.38 4.06 -4.24
C ASP A 320 11.22 5.34 -4.06
N HIS A 321 12.54 5.17 -4.01
CA HIS A 321 13.48 6.29 -3.90
C HIS A 321 13.45 7.22 -5.12
N LEU A 322 13.33 6.69 -6.35
CA LEU A 322 13.30 7.51 -7.57
C LEU A 322 12.05 8.39 -7.57
N PHE A 323 10.90 7.81 -7.28
CA PHE A 323 9.64 8.55 -7.12
C PHE A 323 9.76 9.63 -6.03
N ALA A 324 10.32 9.29 -4.87
CA ALA A 324 10.46 10.24 -3.78
C ALA A 324 11.40 11.41 -4.12
N SER A 325 12.42 11.16 -4.96
CA SER A 325 13.39 12.18 -5.39
C SER A 325 12.76 13.29 -6.23
N ASP A 326 11.76 12.97 -7.05
CA ASP A 326 11.07 13.93 -7.91
C ASP A 326 10.24 14.95 -7.11
N ALA A 327 9.81 14.58 -5.90
CA ALA A 327 9.08 15.47 -4.99
C ALA A 327 9.99 16.47 -4.24
N ILE A 328 11.31 16.29 -4.29
CA ILE A 328 12.26 17.11 -3.54
C ILE A 328 12.77 18.26 -4.40
N ARG A 329 12.33 19.48 -4.08
CA ARG A 329 12.86 20.69 -4.72
C ARG A 329 14.32 20.94 -4.31
N LEU A 330 15.26 20.71 -5.22
CA LEU A 330 16.67 21.04 -4.98
C LEU A 330 16.88 22.57 -4.85
N PRO A 331 17.74 23.04 -3.92
CA PRO A 331 18.03 24.46 -3.80
C PRO A 331 18.71 25.05 -5.05
N HIS A 332 18.24 26.21 -5.50
CA HIS A 332 18.82 26.98 -6.61
C HIS A 332 19.58 28.23 -6.14
N VAL A 333 20.49 28.75 -6.98
CA VAL A 333 21.31 29.93 -6.66
C VAL A 333 20.49 31.18 -6.37
N GLU A 334 19.31 31.31 -6.98
CA GLU A 334 18.40 32.46 -6.83
C GLU A 334 17.42 32.31 -5.65
N ASP A 335 17.50 31.20 -4.91
CA ASP A 335 16.54 30.90 -3.86
C ASP A 335 16.59 31.90 -2.71
N SER A 336 15.42 32.46 -2.39
CA SER A 336 15.17 33.12 -1.11
C SER A 336 14.51 32.16 -0.13
N LYS A 337 14.44 32.56 1.15
CA LYS A 337 13.66 31.85 2.17
C LYS A 337 12.15 31.72 1.83
N TYR A 338 11.64 32.54 0.92
CA TYR A 338 10.26 32.46 0.44
C TYR A 338 10.11 31.53 -0.77
N ALA A 339 11.12 31.49 -1.64
CA ALA A 339 11.12 30.63 -2.83
C ALA A 339 11.28 29.15 -2.49
N ARG A 340 11.91 28.82 -1.35
CA ARG A 340 11.97 27.46 -0.78
C ARG A 340 10.72 27.06 0.02
N GLY A 341 9.62 27.78 -0.15
CA GLY A 341 8.36 27.53 0.55
C GLY A 341 8.30 28.08 1.96
N VAL A 342 7.10 28.51 2.36
CA VAL A 342 6.75 28.92 3.72
C VAL A 342 5.61 28.04 4.22
N VAL A 343 5.85 27.27 5.28
CA VAL A 343 4.83 26.44 5.92
C VAL A 343 4.22 27.16 7.13
N GLY A 344 2.90 27.17 7.20
CA GLY A 344 2.12 27.65 8.33
C GLY A 344 1.69 26.51 9.24
N LEU A 345 1.87 26.66 10.55
CA LEU A 345 1.55 25.63 11.54
C LEU A 345 0.52 26.15 12.53
N VAL A 346 -0.63 25.47 12.61
CA VAL A 346 -1.66 25.64 13.66
C VAL A 346 -1.78 24.30 14.39
N THR A 347 -0.74 24.00 15.16
CA THR A 347 -0.58 22.73 15.88
C THR A 347 -0.25 22.97 17.35
N GLY A 348 -0.57 21.98 18.19
CA GLY A 348 -0.31 21.93 19.63
C GLY A 348 -1.23 22.83 20.46
N SER A 349 -1.91 22.24 21.44
CA SER A 349 -2.74 22.97 22.41
C SER A 349 -1.98 23.36 23.68
N GLN A 350 -2.66 24.01 24.63
CA GLN A 350 -2.10 24.23 25.98
C GLN A 350 -1.72 22.91 26.68
N ARG A 351 -2.47 21.84 26.41
CA ARG A 351 -2.26 20.50 26.98
C ARG A 351 -1.20 19.73 26.21
N TYR A 352 -1.24 19.76 24.89
CA TYR A 352 -0.38 18.97 24.00
C TYR A 352 0.59 19.85 23.19
N SER A 353 1.29 20.73 23.90
CA SER A 353 2.28 21.65 23.29
C SER A 353 3.49 20.95 22.66
N GLY A 354 3.72 19.66 22.98
CA GLY A 354 4.78 18.85 22.36
C GLY A 354 4.58 18.64 20.85
N ALA A 355 3.34 18.48 20.40
CA ALA A 355 3.03 18.30 18.98
C ALA A 355 3.50 19.49 18.14
N ALA A 356 3.29 20.73 18.63
CA ALA A 356 3.80 21.94 17.99
C ALA A 356 5.32 21.90 17.77
N VAL A 357 6.07 21.41 18.76
CA VAL A 357 7.53 21.29 18.69
C VAL A 357 7.94 20.23 17.69
N LEU A 358 7.28 19.06 17.69
CA LEU A 358 7.60 17.96 16.77
C LEU A 358 7.32 18.36 15.32
N THR A 359 6.12 18.87 15.02
CA THR A 359 5.73 19.33 13.68
C THR A 359 6.66 20.45 13.19
N ALA A 360 6.96 21.45 14.02
CA ALA A 360 7.83 22.55 13.62
C ALA A 360 9.27 22.09 13.34
N ARG A 361 9.83 21.20 14.17
CA ARG A 361 11.19 20.68 13.95
C ARG A 361 11.27 19.74 12.76
N ALA A 362 10.25 18.92 12.51
CA ALA A 362 10.18 18.08 11.33
C ALA A 362 10.16 18.94 10.06
N ALA A 363 9.27 19.93 10.00
CA ALA A 363 9.19 20.86 8.88
C ALA A 363 10.53 21.58 8.62
N ALA A 364 11.22 22.02 9.67
CA ALA A 364 12.50 22.71 9.56
C ALA A 364 13.63 21.85 8.98
N ARG A 365 13.51 20.53 9.14
CA ARG A 365 14.49 19.54 8.65
C ARG A 365 14.16 19.06 7.23
N ALA A 366 12.99 19.39 6.71
CA ALA A 366 12.46 18.96 5.44
C ALA A 366 12.61 20.01 4.32
N ASN A 367 13.75 20.73 4.29
CA ASN A 367 14.10 21.70 3.23
C ASN A 367 13.18 22.94 3.07
N THR A 368 12.23 23.18 3.97
CA THR A 368 11.40 24.41 3.91
C THR A 368 12.22 25.67 4.15
N GLY A 369 11.86 26.75 3.47
CA GLY A 369 12.54 28.03 3.57
C GLY A 369 12.22 28.82 4.84
N MET A 370 10.98 28.72 5.34
CA MET A 370 10.53 29.46 6.51
C MET A 370 9.31 28.79 7.18
N ILE A 371 9.28 28.82 8.51
CA ILE A 371 8.14 28.34 9.31
C ILE A 371 7.42 29.52 9.94
N ARG A 372 6.10 29.54 9.81
CA ARG A 372 5.20 30.42 10.56
C ARG A 372 4.41 29.60 11.56
N TYR A 373 4.54 29.92 12.85
CA TYR A 373 3.83 29.22 13.90
C TYR A 373 2.72 30.09 14.50
N LEU A 374 1.51 29.53 14.62
CA LEU A 374 0.37 30.11 15.29
C LEU A 374 -0.18 29.10 16.32
N GLY A 375 -0.23 29.52 17.58
CA GLY A 375 -0.75 28.69 18.66
C GLY A 375 -0.73 29.39 20.01
N PRO A 376 -1.06 28.72 21.12
CA PRO A 376 -1.07 29.30 22.44
C PRO A 376 0.35 29.65 22.92
N GLU A 377 0.45 30.64 23.81
CA GLU A 377 1.73 31.18 24.32
C GLU A 377 2.69 30.10 24.84
N ARG A 378 2.17 29.07 25.52
CA ARG A 378 2.97 27.94 25.99
C ARG A 378 3.65 27.19 24.84
N ALA A 379 2.90 26.87 23.80
CA ALA A 379 3.44 26.17 22.63
C ALA A 379 4.40 27.08 21.84
N GLN A 380 4.07 28.37 21.68
CA GLN A 380 4.99 29.35 21.07
C GLN A 380 6.34 29.40 21.80
N SER A 381 6.32 29.46 23.13
CA SER A 381 7.53 29.50 23.95
C SER A 381 8.37 28.22 23.79
N MET A 382 7.73 27.05 23.72
CA MET A 382 8.42 25.78 23.53
C MET A 382 8.98 25.62 22.11
N VAL A 383 8.24 26.07 21.08
CA VAL A 383 8.72 26.09 19.69
C VAL A 383 9.94 26.99 19.58
N LEU A 384 9.90 28.23 20.07
CA LEU A 384 11.05 29.14 20.02
C LEU A 384 12.27 28.65 20.81
N ALA A 385 12.04 27.93 21.91
CA ALA A 385 13.14 27.34 22.67
C ALA A 385 13.84 26.20 21.91
N ALA A 386 13.10 25.44 21.10
CA ALA A 386 13.62 24.30 20.34
C ALA A 386 14.07 24.65 18.91
N LEU A 387 13.46 25.68 18.32
CA LEU A 387 13.63 26.14 16.94
C LEU A 387 13.51 27.68 16.91
N PRO A 388 14.57 28.42 17.27
CA PRO A 388 14.56 29.88 17.31
C PRO A 388 14.37 30.54 15.93
N GLU A 389 14.54 29.79 14.84
CA GLU A 389 14.32 30.22 13.47
C GLU A 389 12.82 30.33 13.11
N ALA A 390 11.94 29.74 13.91
CA ALA A 390 10.49 29.82 13.69
C ALA A 390 9.98 31.26 13.88
N VAL A 391 9.08 31.69 13.00
CA VAL A 391 8.49 33.04 13.07
C VAL A 391 7.08 32.96 13.63
N LEU A 392 6.84 33.66 14.74
CA LEU A 392 5.52 33.71 15.35
C LEU A 392 4.58 34.65 14.57
N GLY A 393 3.35 34.19 14.38
CA GLY A 393 2.26 35.02 13.88
C GLY A 393 1.93 34.89 12.39
N LYS A 394 1.00 35.73 11.96
CA LYS A 394 0.33 35.64 10.65
C LYS A 394 1.24 36.06 9.50
N GLY A 395 0.93 35.55 8.31
CA GLY A 395 1.46 36.03 7.03
C GLY A 395 1.28 35.03 5.92
N HIS A 396 1.84 35.32 4.75
CA HIS A 396 1.79 34.44 3.58
C HIS A 396 2.46 33.09 3.87
N VAL A 397 1.80 32.02 3.42
CA VAL A 397 2.28 30.64 3.43
C VAL A 397 1.93 29.97 2.10
N GLN A 398 2.70 28.96 1.71
CA GLN A 398 2.44 28.09 0.57
C GLN A 398 1.74 26.80 0.98
N SER A 399 1.79 26.45 2.27
CA SER A 399 1.01 25.35 2.83
C SER A 399 0.65 25.60 4.30
N TRP A 400 -0.37 24.89 4.77
CA TRP A 400 -0.77 24.86 6.17
C TRP A 400 -0.71 23.43 6.73
N VAL A 401 -0.40 23.30 8.02
CA VAL A 401 -0.56 22.06 8.80
C VAL A 401 -1.38 22.37 10.04
N VAL A 402 -2.44 21.60 10.25
CA VAL A 402 -3.38 21.81 11.37
C VAL A 402 -3.74 20.51 12.07
N GLY A 403 -4.10 20.62 13.35
CA GLY A 403 -4.78 19.55 14.10
C GLY A 403 -3.92 18.62 14.94
N SER A 404 -2.63 18.46 14.63
CA SER A 404 -1.69 17.73 15.50
C SER A 404 -1.64 18.36 16.91
N GLY A 405 -1.90 17.55 17.95
CA GLY A 405 -1.99 18.01 19.35
C GLY A 405 -3.21 18.88 19.71
N ILE A 406 -4.23 18.89 18.85
CA ILE A 406 -5.52 19.55 19.11
C ILE A 406 -6.50 18.52 19.66
N PRO A 407 -7.25 18.82 20.73
CA PRO A 407 -8.28 17.91 21.24
C PRO A 407 -9.42 17.74 20.22
N THR A 408 -9.99 16.55 20.17
CA THR A 408 -11.27 16.24 19.49
C THR A 408 -12.45 16.88 20.24
N ALA A 409 -13.62 16.99 19.59
CA ALA A 409 -14.78 17.68 20.16
C ALA A 409 -15.29 17.08 21.50
N ASP A 410 -15.11 15.78 21.72
CA ASP A 410 -15.51 15.04 22.92
C ASP A 410 -14.57 15.27 24.12
N ALA A 411 -13.39 15.85 23.90
CA ALA A 411 -12.43 16.07 24.97
C ALA A 411 -12.83 17.25 25.88
N GLU A 412 -12.66 17.08 27.19
CA GLU A 412 -12.93 18.13 28.18
C GLU A 412 -12.21 19.45 27.84
N GLY A 413 -12.99 20.51 27.63
CA GLY A 413 -12.50 21.86 27.33
C GLY A 413 -12.33 22.18 25.83
N ALA A 414 -12.65 21.25 24.93
CA ALA A 414 -12.52 21.45 23.48
C ALA A 414 -13.33 22.64 22.93
N ASP A 415 -14.54 22.87 23.46
CA ASP A 415 -15.43 23.98 23.08
C ASP A 415 -14.83 25.39 23.32
N SER A 416 -13.82 25.48 24.19
CA SER A 416 -13.15 26.73 24.54
C SER A 416 -11.76 26.86 23.95
N ASP A 417 -11.35 25.91 23.10
CA ASP A 417 -10.00 25.87 22.54
C ASP A 417 -9.89 26.81 21.31
N LEU A 418 -9.13 27.90 21.49
CA LEU A 418 -8.89 28.91 20.47
C LEU A 418 -8.24 28.35 19.19
N GLN A 419 -7.46 27.26 19.28
CA GLN A 419 -6.91 26.62 18.10
C GLN A 419 -8.02 25.98 17.27
N ARG A 420 -8.98 25.29 17.90
CA ARG A 420 -10.13 24.70 17.17
C ARG A 420 -10.93 25.76 16.43
N GLU A 421 -11.20 26.90 17.07
CA GLU A 421 -11.87 28.03 16.41
C GLU A 421 -11.07 28.57 15.21
N THR A 422 -9.74 28.66 15.35
CA THR A 422 -8.84 29.09 14.29
C THR A 422 -8.87 28.12 13.11
N ILE A 423 -8.79 26.81 13.40
CA ILE A 423 -8.81 25.74 12.40
C ILE A 423 -10.17 25.69 11.70
N ALA A 424 -11.27 25.72 12.45
CA ALA A 424 -12.62 25.75 11.88
C ALA A 424 -12.85 26.99 10.99
N THR A 425 -12.25 28.13 11.34
CA THR A 425 -12.30 29.33 10.50
C THR A 425 -11.49 29.16 9.22
N LEU A 426 -10.29 28.55 9.30
CA LEU A 426 -9.47 28.26 8.13
C LEU A 426 -10.18 27.28 7.19
N LEU A 427 -10.69 26.16 7.72
CA LEU A 427 -11.34 25.10 6.95
C LEU A 427 -12.60 25.57 6.20
N LYS A 428 -13.30 26.60 6.69
CA LYS A 428 -14.43 27.20 5.96
C LYS A 428 -14.04 27.76 4.60
N HIS A 429 -12.79 28.21 4.43
CA HIS A 429 -12.28 28.70 3.14
C HIS A 429 -11.97 27.58 2.14
N TYR A 430 -11.91 26.33 2.60
CA TYR A 430 -11.70 25.14 1.77
C TYR A 430 -13.01 24.40 1.47
N SER A 431 -14.15 24.88 1.97
CA SER A 431 -15.43 24.22 1.77
C SER A 431 -15.92 24.40 0.34
N VAL A 432 -16.20 23.30 -0.34
CA VAL A 432 -16.79 23.27 -1.69
C VAL A 432 -18.28 22.95 -1.57
N LYS A 433 -19.14 23.74 -2.23
CA LYS A 433 -20.57 23.48 -2.23
C LYS A 433 -20.96 22.68 -3.46
N THR A 434 -21.54 21.50 -3.28
CA THR A 434 -22.23 20.77 -4.36
C THR A 434 -23.62 21.36 -4.54
N SER A 435 -23.82 22.24 -5.52
CA SER A 435 -25.15 22.77 -5.82
C SER A 435 -25.78 22.06 -7.01
N ASP A 436 -26.90 21.36 -6.78
CA ASP A 436 -27.87 20.96 -7.83
C ASP A 436 -28.70 22.16 -8.36
N THR A 437 -28.39 23.37 -7.89
CA THR A 437 -29.06 24.62 -8.26
C THR A 437 -28.04 25.58 -8.84
N GLU A 438 -28.32 26.15 -10.02
CA GLU A 438 -27.53 27.19 -10.70
C GLU A 438 -27.44 28.48 -9.85
N ASP A 439 -26.66 28.47 -8.77
CA ASP A 439 -26.44 29.62 -7.89
C ASP A 439 -25.00 30.13 -8.05
N SER A 440 -24.84 31.12 -8.93
CA SER A 440 -23.54 31.70 -9.32
C SER A 440 -22.65 32.21 -8.17
N ALA A 441 -23.21 32.44 -6.98
CA ALA A 441 -22.43 32.81 -5.79
C ALA A 441 -21.78 31.59 -5.11
N ALA A 442 -22.41 30.41 -5.19
CA ALA A 442 -21.87 29.15 -4.68
C ALA A 442 -20.72 28.65 -5.57
N ASP A 443 -20.79 28.90 -6.88
CA ASP A 443 -19.72 28.60 -7.84
C ASP A 443 -18.47 29.44 -7.54
N ALA A 444 -18.63 30.75 -7.32
CA ALA A 444 -17.51 31.65 -7.02
C ALA A 444 -16.83 31.39 -5.66
N GLU A 445 -17.57 30.95 -4.65
CA GLU A 445 -17.00 30.52 -3.36
C GLU A 445 -16.23 29.20 -3.49
N SER A 446 -16.71 28.29 -4.35
CA SER A 446 -16.04 27.02 -4.63
C SER A 446 -14.75 27.23 -5.42
N ASP A 447 -14.74 28.12 -6.42
CA ASP A 447 -13.53 28.49 -7.16
C ASP A 447 -12.45 29.07 -6.23
N ALA A 448 -12.83 29.91 -5.27
CA ALA A 448 -11.91 30.48 -4.30
C ALA A 448 -11.27 29.43 -3.38
N ALA A 449 -11.93 28.28 -3.15
CA ALA A 449 -11.36 27.18 -2.37
C ALA A 449 -10.19 26.51 -3.11
N TYR A 450 -10.25 26.40 -4.45
CA TYR A 450 -9.17 25.87 -5.27
C TYR A 450 -7.97 26.81 -5.37
N ASP A 451 -8.15 28.11 -5.12
CA ASP A 451 -7.05 29.10 -5.05
C ASP A 451 -6.32 29.09 -3.68
N MET A 452 -6.83 28.36 -2.69
CA MET A 452 -6.22 28.31 -1.36
C MET A 452 -4.93 27.47 -1.36
N PRO A 453 -3.93 27.80 -0.52
CA PRO A 453 -2.71 26.98 -0.40
C PRO A 453 -3.03 25.55 0.04
N ALA A 454 -2.14 24.59 -0.24
CA ALA A 454 -2.29 23.21 0.23
C ALA A 454 -2.45 23.14 1.77
N LEU A 455 -3.26 22.21 2.27
CA LEU A 455 -3.59 22.12 3.70
C LEU A 455 -3.52 20.67 4.18
N VAL A 456 -2.68 20.41 5.18
CA VAL A 456 -2.65 19.12 5.90
C VAL A 456 -3.53 19.20 7.13
N VAL A 457 -4.52 18.31 7.24
CA VAL A 457 -5.45 18.17 8.36
C VAL A 457 -5.18 16.83 9.05
N ASP A 458 -4.68 16.89 10.28
CA ASP A 458 -4.29 15.72 11.07
C ASP A 458 -5.05 15.66 12.40
N ALA A 459 -5.13 14.46 12.98
CA ALA A 459 -5.62 14.22 14.33
C ALA A 459 -6.93 14.97 14.69
N GLY A 460 -6.91 15.80 15.73
CA GLY A 460 -8.11 16.46 16.28
C GLY A 460 -8.70 17.59 15.43
N ALA A 461 -8.22 17.78 14.20
CA ALA A 461 -8.88 18.63 13.21
C ALA A 461 -9.73 17.85 12.19
N LEU A 462 -9.63 16.51 12.14
CA LEU A 462 -10.37 15.68 11.17
C LEU A 462 -11.89 15.76 11.37
N ASP A 463 -12.36 15.94 12.60
CA ASP A 463 -13.77 16.13 12.93
C ASP A 463 -14.30 17.53 12.55
N LEU A 464 -13.41 18.49 12.28
CA LEU A 464 -13.74 19.84 11.78
C LEU A 464 -13.77 19.91 10.25
N LEU A 465 -13.38 18.85 9.55
CA LEU A 465 -13.29 18.83 8.09
C LEU A 465 -14.69 19.06 7.48
N PRO A 466 -14.84 20.03 6.55
CA PRO A 466 -16.08 20.19 5.78
C PRO A 466 -16.45 18.90 5.05
N ASP A 467 -17.72 18.78 4.68
CA ASP A 467 -18.20 17.59 3.96
C ASP A 467 -17.53 17.45 2.59
N ARG A 468 -17.19 18.58 1.94
CA ARG A 468 -16.46 18.61 0.66
C ARG A 468 -15.37 19.68 0.66
N VAL A 469 -14.21 19.31 0.15
CA VAL A 469 -12.98 20.10 0.04
C VAL A 469 -12.27 19.79 -1.28
N PRO A 470 -11.39 20.68 -1.78
CA PRO A 470 -10.58 20.40 -2.96
C PRO A 470 -9.44 19.43 -2.66
N GLY A 471 -8.91 18.77 -3.70
CA GLY A 471 -7.84 17.76 -3.58
C GLY A 471 -6.53 18.25 -2.95
N GLN A 472 -6.25 19.56 -2.96
CA GLN A 472 -5.09 20.11 -2.23
C GLN A 472 -5.22 20.07 -0.70
N VAL A 473 -6.39 19.69 -0.17
CA VAL A 473 -6.57 19.35 1.25
C VAL A 473 -6.19 17.89 1.44
N VAL A 474 -5.17 17.66 2.27
CA VAL A 474 -4.64 16.35 2.61
C VAL A 474 -5.11 15.97 4.01
N ILE A 475 -5.78 14.83 4.15
CA ILE A 475 -6.15 14.28 5.45
C ILE A 475 -5.25 13.10 5.81
N THR A 476 -4.82 13.01 7.07
CA THR A 476 -3.84 11.99 7.51
C THR A 476 -4.37 11.08 8.64
N PRO A 477 -5.54 10.43 8.51
CA PRO A 477 -6.09 9.60 9.58
C PRO A 477 -5.29 8.30 9.81
N HIS A 478 -5.24 7.82 11.06
CA HIS A 478 -5.03 6.39 11.36
C HIS A 478 -6.38 5.64 11.35
N ALA A 479 -6.37 4.31 11.51
CA ALA A 479 -7.59 3.48 11.42
C ALA A 479 -8.76 3.99 12.30
N GLY A 480 -8.53 4.27 13.59
CA GLY A 480 -9.55 4.85 14.48
C GLY A 480 -10.07 6.24 14.05
N GLU A 481 -9.18 7.14 13.63
CA GLU A 481 -9.55 8.47 13.10
C GLU A 481 -10.38 8.36 11.81
N MET A 482 -10.01 7.43 10.92
CA MET A 482 -10.74 7.14 9.68
C MET A 482 -12.14 6.61 9.97
N ALA A 483 -12.26 5.65 10.90
CA ALA A 483 -13.55 5.10 11.30
C ALA A 483 -14.48 6.21 11.84
N ALA A 484 -13.96 7.08 12.71
CA ALA A 484 -14.72 8.22 13.24
C ALA A 484 -15.13 9.20 12.12
N LEU A 485 -14.23 9.50 11.18
CA LEU A 485 -14.51 10.37 10.04
C LEU A 485 -15.62 9.80 9.14
N LEU A 486 -15.51 8.54 8.72
CA LEU A 486 -16.53 7.91 7.86
C LEU A 486 -17.89 7.83 8.56
N ASN A 487 -17.91 7.45 9.84
CA ASN A 487 -19.15 7.44 10.62
C ASN A 487 -19.80 8.83 10.68
N ARG A 488 -19.00 9.90 10.88
CA ARG A 488 -19.49 11.28 10.88
C ARG A 488 -20.09 11.66 9.52
N LEU A 489 -19.41 11.34 8.42
CA LEU A 489 -19.81 11.74 7.07
C LEU A 489 -21.05 10.97 6.59
N GLU A 490 -21.18 9.68 6.92
CA GLU A 490 -22.28 8.84 6.43
C GLU A 490 -23.49 8.78 7.37
N HIS A 491 -23.28 8.97 8.68
CA HIS A 491 -24.34 8.82 9.69
C HIS A 491 -24.62 10.10 10.49
N GLY A 492 -23.84 11.16 10.29
CA GLY A 492 -23.91 12.38 11.09
C GLY A 492 -23.35 12.20 12.51
N SER A 493 -23.72 13.09 13.44
CA SER A 493 -23.27 13.01 14.83
C SER A 493 -23.86 11.77 15.52
N LEU A 494 -22.99 10.84 15.91
CA LEU A 494 -23.35 9.62 16.65
C LEU A 494 -23.91 9.96 18.05
N PRO A 495 -24.97 9.28 18.53
CA PRO A 495 -25.41 9.41 19.92
C PRO A 495 -24.39 8.83 20.91
N GLU A 496 -24.15 9.53 22.03
CA GLU A 496 -23.21 9.15 23.13
C GLU A 496 -23.40 7.71 23.67
N GLU A 497 -24.57 7.09 23.48
CA GLU A 497 -24.88 5.76 24.01
C GLU A 497 -24.20 4.59 23.25
N LEU A 498 -23.75 4.80 22.00
CA LEU A 498 -23.13 3.74 21.19
C LEU A 498 -21.60 3.62 21.37
N GLU A 499 -20.92 4.71 21.71
CA GLU A 499 -19.45 4.74 21.91
C GLU A 499 -19.00 3.89 23.11
N SER A 500 -19.82 3.78 24.16
CA SER A 500 -19.53 2.95 25.34
C SER A 500 -19.73 1.44 25.10
N SER A 501 -20.29 1.05 23.96
CA SER A 501 -20.62 -0.33 23.59
C SER A 501 -19.75 -0.92 22.48
N ALA A 502 -18.74 -0.17 22.02
CA ALA A 502 -17.67 -0.63 21.13
C ALA A 502 -16.64 -1.51 21.87
N SER A 503 -17.12 -2.42 22.72
CA SER A 503 -16.38 -3.64 23.05
C SER A 503 -16.70 -4.69 21.98
N ASP A 504 -15.71 -5.52 21.65
CA ASP A 504 -15.66 -6.48 20.53
C ASP A 504 -16.89 -7.42 20.32
N ASP A 505 -17.90 -7.41 21.19
CA ASP A 505 -18.97 -8.40 21.23
C ASP A 505 -20.35 -7.96 20.65
N THR A 506 -20.55 -6.69 20.30
CA THR A 506 -21.88 -6.21 19.84
C THR A 506 -22.16 -6.40 18.34
N ALA A 507 -21.13 -6.57 17.51
CA ALA A 507 -21.28 -6.82 16.06
C ALA A 507 -21.91 -8.18 15.73
N SER A 508 -21.91 -9.14 16.67
CA SER A 508 -22.44 -10.50 16.44
C SER A 508 -23.98 -10.58 16.38
N LYS A 509 -24.70 -9.55 16.87
CA LYS A 509 -26.17 -9.57 16.94
C LYS A 509 -26.88 -8.91 15.76
N ALA A 510 -26.20 -8.14 14.92
CA ALA A 510 -26.80 -7.46 13.75
C ALA A 510 -26.88 -8.34 12.49
N LYS A 511 -26.17 -9.49 12.45
CA LYS A 511 -26.07 -10.36 11.26
C LYS A 511 -27.33 -11.18 10.92
N ASN A 512 -28.45 -11.02 11.64
CA ASN A 512 -29.67 -11.82 11.47
C ASN A 512 -30.94 -11.03 11.10
N SER A 513 -30.81 -9.83 10.52
CA SER A 513 -31.95 -9.06 10.02
C SER A 513 -32.01 -9.08 8.49
N ALA A 514 -33.09 -9.67 7.96
CA ALA A 514 -33.35 -9.90 6.54
C ALA A 514 -33.84 -8.63 5.81
N ASN A 515 -33.04 -7.57 5.78
CA ASN A 515 -33.29 -6.39 4.94
C ASN A 515 -31.95 -5.80 4.43
N PRO A 516 -31.63 -5.85 3.13
CA PRO A 516 -30.26 -5.58 2.64
C PRO A 516 -29.85 -4.09 2.51
N ASP A 517 -30.79 -3.14 2.55
CA ASP A 517 -30.53 -1.77 2.06
C ASP A 517 -30.58 -0.65 3.11
N ALA A 518 -30.51 -0.91 4.43
CA ALA A 518 -30.76 0.16 5.42
C ALA A 518 -30.03 0.10 6.78
N ALA A 519 -28.88 -0.57 6.88
CA ALA A 519 -28.01 -0.42 8.05
C ALA A 519 -26.55 -0.74 7.68
N HIS A 520 -25.82 0.23 7.12
CA HIS A 520 -24.36 0.13 7.19
C HIS A 520 -24.00 0.15 8.67
N ALA A 521 -23.37 -0.94 9.14
CA ALA A 521 -22.84 -0.99 10.49
C ALA A 521 -21.79 0.13 10.62
N LEU A 522 -21.72 0.75 11.80
CA LEU A 522 -20.69 1.74 12.08
C LEU A 522 -19.31 1.17 11.84
N TYR A 523 -18.44 1.94 11.19
CA TYR A 523 -17.04 1.56 11.00
C TYR A 523 -16.34 1.48 12.36
N THR A 524 -15.60 0.41 12.57
CA THR A 524 -14.62 0.29 13.65
C THR A 524 -13.21 0.41 13.09
N ALA A 525 -12.21 0.67 13.94
CA ALA A 525 -10.81 0.65 13.52
C ALA A 525 -10.41 -0.71 12.92
N LYS A 526 -11.01 -1.81 13.39
CA LYS A 526 -10.78 -3.15 12.83
C LYS A 526 -11.31 -3.26 11.41
N ASP A 527 -12.50 -2.72 11.12
CA ASP A 527 -13.05 -2.72 9.76
C ASP A 527 -12.15 -1.95 8.79
N ILE A 528 -11.61 -0.80 9.23
CA ILE A 528 -10.66 -0.02 8.43
C ILE A 528 -9.38 -0.81 8.17
N MET A 529 -8.84 -1.53 9.17
CA MET A 529 -7.64 -2.35 8.98
C MET A 529 -7.86 -3.56 8.07
N LEU A 530 -9.09 -4.07 7.96
CA LEU A 530 -9.45 -5.18 7.07
C LEU A 530 -9.73 -4.73 5.64
N HIS A 531 -10.15 -3.48 5.45
CA HIS A 531 -10.50 -2.89 4.16
C HIS A 531 -9.91 -1.47 3.98
N PRO A 532 -8.58 -1.29 4.10
CA PRO A 532 -7.98 0.03 4.18
C PRO A 532 -8.08 0.83 2.87
N LEU A 533 -7.90 0.17 1.72
CA LEU A 533 -8.07 0.83 0.42
C LEU A 533 -9.50 1.34 0.23
N ALA A 534 -10.49 0.47 0.46
CA ALA A 534 -11.90 0.83 0.33
C ALA A 534 -12.29 1.99 1.27
N ALA A 535 -11.77 2.00 2.49
CA ALA A 535 -11.99 3.11 3.43
C ALA A 535 -11.35 4.43 2.96
N ALA A 536 -10.12 4.37 2.43
CA ALA A 536 -9.42 5.54 1.91
C ALA A 536 -10.10 6.13 0.67
N GLN A 537 -10.47 5.27 -0.29
CA GLN A 537 -11.27 5.65 -1.45
C GLN A 537 -12.62 6.22 -1.03
N ARG A 538 -13.31 5.60 -0.07
CA ARG A 538 -14.59 6.10 0.41
C ARG A 538 -14.47 7.48 1.06
N ALA A 539 -13.42 7.72 1.84
CA ALA A 539 -13.15 9.04 2.41
C ALA A 539 -12.83 10.07 1.32
N HIS A 540 -12.08 9.69 0.29
CA HIS A 540 -11.82 10.54 -0.87
C HIS A 540 -13.13 10.88 -1.62
N GLU A 541 -13.96 9.89 -1.96
CA GLU A 541 -15.24 10.09 -2.63
C GLU A 541 -16.18 11.03 -1.86
N LEU A 542 -16.25 10.87 -0.54
CA LEU A 542 -17.13 11.66 0.30
C LEU A 542 -16.62 13.10 0.44
N THR A 543 -15.30 13.30 0.53
CA THR A 543 -14.72 14.61 0.89
C THR A 543 -14.09 15.36 -0.27
N GLY A 544 -13.59 14.70 -1.30
CA GLY A 544 -12.72 15.27 -2.33
C GLY A 544 -11.27 15.51 -1.88
N ALA A 545 -10.93 15.23 -0.62
CA ALA A 545 -9.57 15.40 -0.08
C ALA A 545 -8.62 14.34 -0.63
N THR A 546 -7.33 14.65 -0.79
CA THR A 546 -6.30 13.61 -0.89
C THR A 546 -6.17 12.92 0.47
N VAL A 547 -6.25 11.59 0.48
CA VAL A 547 -6.29 10.80 1.72
C VAL A 547 -4.97 10.06 1.90
N LEU A 548 -4.27 10.30 3.01
CA LEU A 548 -3.15 9.47 3.47
C LEU A 548 -3.62 8.65 4.67
N LEU A 549 -3.91 7.37 4.46
CA LEU A 549 -4.26 6.43 5.52
C LEU A 549 -2.99 5.82 6.13
N LYS A 550 -2.69 6.21 7.38
CA LYS A 550 -1.50 5.76 8.12
C LYS A 550 -1.62 4.26 8.44
N GLY A 551 -0.55 3.51 8.17
CA GLY A 551 -0.43 2.07 8.44
C GLY A 551 1.00 1.59 8.27
N ALA A 552 1.24 0.28 8.47
CA ALA A 552 2.55 -0.32 8.19
C ALA A 552 2.92 -0.18 6.70
N VAL A 553 1.94 -0.35 5.82
CA VAL A 553 1.95 0.20 4.47
C VAL A 553 0.98 1.38 4.48
N THR A 554 1.48 2.57 4.20
CA THR A 554 0.67 3.79 4.11
C THR A 554 0.04 3.87 2.73
N ILE A 555 -1.27 4.13 2.67
CA ILE A 555 -2.02 4.26 1.41
C ILE A 555 -2.31 5.74 1.17
N VAL A 556 -2.03 6.23 -0.04
CA VAL A 556 -2.39 7.56 -0.51
C VAL A 556 -3.37 7.44 -1.67
N VAL A 557 -4.54 8.07 -1.56
CA VAL A 557 -5.59 8.04 -2.58
C VAL A 557 -5.95 9.47 -3.00
N ASP A 558 -6.04 9.68 -4.31
CA ASP A 558 -6.71 10.83 -4.91
C ASP A 558 -7.77 10.40 -5.94
N GLU A 559 -8.16 11.31 -6.84
CA GLU A 559 -9.22 11.08 -7.83
C GLU A 559 -8.88 9.97 -8.82
N ASP A 560 -7.60 9.84 -9.17
CA ASP A 560 -7.13 9.03 -10.30
C ASP A 560 -6.18 7.91 -9.86
N HIS A 561 -5.45 8.08 -8.75
CA HIS A 561 -4.30 7.23 -8.41
C HIS A 561 -4.36 6.69 -6.97
N VAL A 562 -3.76 5.52 -6.80
CA VAL A 562 -3.49 4.90 -5.51
C VAL A 562 -1.99 4.68 -5.39
N TYR A 563 -1.36 5.34 -4.42
CA TYR A 563 0.04 5.11 -4.08
C TYR A 563 0.15 4.36 -2.76
N VAL A 564 1.16 3.52 -2.62
CA VAL A 564 1.50 2.86 -1.35
C VAL A 564 2.95 3.08 -0.99
N SER A 565 3.21 3.37 0.29
CA SER A 565 4.57 3.46 0.84
C SER A 565 4.73 2.44 1.96
N GLY A 566 5.62 1.48 1.74
CA GLY A 566 5.96 0.44 2.71
C GLY A 566 7.34 0.59 3.33
N SER A 567 8.05 1.71 3.15
CA SER A 567 9.45 1.89 3.60
C SER A 567 9.64 1.97 5.12
N ALA A 568 8.56 2.05 5.90
CA ALA A 568 8.63 2.30 7.33
C ALA A 568 8.92 1.02 8.15
N PRO A 569 9.88 1.04 9.09
CA PRO A 569 10.05 -0.02 10.07
C PRO A 569 8.96 0.02 11.14
N ALA A 570 8.68 -1.12 11.78
CA ALA A 570 7.72 -1.20 12.89
C ALA A 570 8.09 -0.29 14.08
N TRP A 571 9.37 0.07 14.24
CA TRP A 571 9.84 1.02 15.25
C TRP A 571 9.27 2.44 15.10
N LEU A 572 8.69 2.77 13.93
CA LEU A 572 7.98 4.03 13.70
C LEU A 572 6.67 4.12 14.51
N ALA A 573 6.17 3.01 15.06
CA ALA A 573 5.00 2.96 15.94
C ALA A 573 5.28 3.57 17.34
N THR A 574 5.68 4.84 17.36
CA THR A 574 6.03 5.63 18.55
C THR A 574 5.21 6.91 18.60
N ALA A 575 4.92 7.39 19.81
CA ALA A 575 4.11 8.59 19.99
C ALA A 575 4.79 9.82 19.35
N GLY A 576 4.00 10.60 18.60
CA GLY A 576 4.47 11.80 17.90
C GLY A 576 5.05 11.54 16.51
N ALA A 577 5.15 10.29 16.04
CA ALA A 577 5.53 10.00 14.66
C ALA A 577 4.56 10.64 13.65
N GLY A 578 3.25 10.63 13.93
CA GLY A 578 2.25 11.34 13.14
C GLY A 578 2.50 12.86 13.07
N ASP A 579 2.91 13.49 14.19
CA ASP A 579 3.23 14.92 14.23
C ASP A 579 4.46 15.26 13.34
N VAL A 580 5.42 14.32 13.25
CA VAL A 580 6.60 14.42 12.38
C VAL A 580 6.18 14.35 10.92
N LEU A 581 5.38 13.35 10.56
CA LEU A 581 4.82 13.20 9.22
C LEU A 581 4.04 14.45 8.79
N ALA A 582 3.17 14.98 9.65
CA ALA A 582 2.40 16.20 9.36
C ALA A 582 3.31 17.41 9.05
N GLY A 583 4.41 17.57 9.81
CA GLY A 583 5.39 18.62 9.57
C GLY A 583 6.17 18.45 8.28
N LEU A 584 6.57 17.21 7.98
CA LEU A 584 7.25 16.84 6.73
C LEU A 584 6.35 17.10 5.50
N LEU A 585 5.08 16.66 5.56
CA LEU A 585 4.08 16.90 4.52
C LEU A 585 3.89 18.39 4.25
N GLY A 586 3.67 19.19 5.30
CA GLY A 586 3.52 20.64 5.14
C GLY A 586 4.74 21.28 4.49
N ALA A 587 5.94 20.87 4.88
CA ALA A 587 7.17 21.39 4.30
C ALA A 587 7.31 21.03 2.81
N LEU A 588 7.06 19.78 2.42
CA LEU A 588 7.15 19.35 1.03
C LEU A 588 6.07 20.00 0.15
N LEU A 589 4.84 20.08 0.64
CA LEU A 589 3.76 20.80 -0.06
C LEU A 589 4.05 22.31 -0.20
N ALA A 590 4.74 22.93 0.76
CA ALA A 590 5.15 24.34 0.61
C ALA A 590 6.20 24.55 -0.50
N GLN A 591 6.93 23.49 -0.85
CA GLN A 591 8.00 23.48 -1.85
C GLN A 591 7.54 22.96 -3.21
N GLN A 592 6.36 22.33 -3.27
CA GLN A 592 5.85 21.49 -4.36
C GLN A 592 6.40 21.92 -5.73
N PRO A 593 7.31 21.12 -6.33
CA PRO A 593 7.85 21.38 -7.67
C PRO A 593 6.76 21.55 -8.73
N ASP A 594 7.07 22.25 -9.82
CA ASP A 594 6.15 22.32 -10.96
C ASP A 594 6.01 20.93 -11.60
N GLY A 595 4.77 20.50 -11.85
CA GLY A 595 4.48 19.25 -12.57
C GLY A 595 4.29 18.01 -11.70
N ILE A 596 4.45 18.10 -10.38
CA ILE A 596 4.07 17.05 -9.43
C ILE A 596 2.72 17.36 -8.79
N THR A 597 1.90 16.34 -8.61
CA THR A 597 0.58 16.43 -7.95
C THR A 597 0.73 16.49 -6.42
N THR A 598 -0.37 16.86 -5.76
CA THR A 598 -0.46 16.79 -4.29
C THR A 598 -0.31 15.35 -3.81
N ALA A 599 -0.94 14.38 -4.46
CA ALA A 599 -0.86 12.97 -4.06
C ALA A 599 0.56 12.40 -4.18
N GLU A 600 1.27 12.67 -5.27
CA GLU A 600 2.67 12.25 -5.44
C GLU A 600 3.57 12.88 -4.36
N THR A 601 3.38 14.17 -4.04
CA THR A 601 4.13 14.85 -2.96
C THR A 601 3.84 14.21 -1.59
N VAL A 602 2.58 13.85 -1.34
CA VAL A 602 2.13 13.21 -0.10
C VAL A 602 2.68 11.79 0.03
N ALA A 603 2.71 11.03 -1.07
CA ALA A 603 3.25 9.69 -1.14
C ALA A 603 4.78 9.69 -0.93
N ALA A 604 5.50 10.62 -1.55
CA ALA A 604 6.93 10.84 -1.32
C ALA A 604 7.24 11.24 0.14
N ALA A 605 6.40 12.07 0.77
CA ALA A 605 6.54 12.41 2.17
C ALA A 605 6.39 11.19 3.09
N ALA A 606 5.44 10.29 2.79
CA ALA A 606 5.27 9.03 3.52
C ALA A 606 6.50 8.13 3.37
N TYR A 607 7.08 8.04 2.18
CA TYR A 607 8.33 7.32 1.92
C TYR A 607 9.51 7.90 2.72
N LEU A 608 9.74 9.21 2.66
CA LEU A 608 10.81 9.89 3.39
C LEU A 608 10.66 9.75 4.91
N HIS A 609 9.43 9.74 5.42
CA HIS A 609 9.16 9.48 6.83
C HIS A 609 9.56 8.06 7.25
N GLY A 610 9.24 7.06 6.43
CA GLY A 610 9.66 5.68 6.63
C GLY A 610 11.18 5.51 6.54
N ALA A 611 11.80 6.08 5.51
CA ALA A 611 13.26 6.07 5.32
C ALA A 611 14.01 6.73 6.49
N ALA A 612 13.53 7.88 6.97
CA ALA A 612 14.11 8.53 8.15
C ALA A 612 13.99 7.66 9.41
N ALA A 613 12.90 6.89 9.56
CA ALA A 613 12.76 5.94 10.65
C ALA A 613 13.66 4.70 10.49
N ALA A 614 13.84 4.20 9.27
CA ALA A 614 14.78 3.11 8.97
C ALA A 614 16.21 3.51 9.35
N ILE A 615 16.67 4.70 8.91
CA ILE A 615 17.96 5.28 9.28
C ILE A 615 18.07 5.45 10.80
N ALA A 616 17.05 6.05 11.43
CA ALA A 616 17.08 6.33 12.87
C ALA A 616 17.11 5.06 13.74
N SER A 617 16.53 3.96 13.26
CA SER A 617 16.46 2.68 13.98
C SER A 617 17.52 1.67 13.55
N GLU A 618 18.31 1.98 12.50
CA GLU A 618 19.21 1.04 11.85
C GLU A 618 18.49 -0.26 11.44
N SER A 619 17.23 -0.13 11.02
CA SER A 619 16.34 -1.24 10.69
C SER A 619 16.17 -1.35 9.19
N GLU A 620 16.37 -2.56 8.68
CA GLU A 620 16.04 -2.92 7.30
C GLU A 620 14.62 -3.53 7.21
N GLN A 621 13.92 -3.67 8.35
CA GLN A 621 12.52 -4.07 8.36
C GLN A 621 11.66 -3.00 7.69
N HIS A 622 10.85 -3.40 6.71
CA HIS A 622 9.92 -2.52 6.00
C HIS A 622 8.51 -3.12 6.06
N GLY A 623 7.48 -2.27 5.96
CA GLY A 623 6.08 -2.69 5.88
C GLY A 623 5.73 -3.41 4.59
N TRP A 624 6.53 -3.23 3.54
CA TRP A 624 6.47 -3.98 2.28
C TRP A 624 7.88 -4.30 1.81
N GLN A 625 8.04 -5.40 1.08
CA GLN A 625 9.32 -5.86 0.54
C GLN A 625 9.24 -5.91 -0.98
N GLU A 626 10.26 -5.36 -1.65
CA GLU A 626 10.39 -5.40 -3.11
C GLU A 626 10.43 -6.85 -3.63
N PRO A 627 9.74 -7.19 -4.73
CA PRO A 627 9.74 -8.54 -5.27
C PRO A 627 11.09 -8.91 -5.91
N GLU A 628 11.40 -10.21 -5.93
CA GLU A 628 12.55 -10.76 -6.66
C GLU A 628 12.12 -11.16 -8.09
N LEU A 629 12.78 -10.62 -9.12
CA LEU A 629 12.55 -11.06 -10.51
C LEU A 629 13.24 -12.41 -10.77
N ILE A 630 12.47 -13.41 -11.19
CA ILE A 630 13.00 -14.75 -11.50
C ILE A 630 13.83 -14.70 -12.79
N GLY A 631 15.07 -15.23 -12.71
CA GLY A 631 15.99 -15.32 -13.84
C GLY A 631 17.14 -14.30 -13.81
N GLU A 632 17.10 -13.35 -12.88
CA GLU A 632 18.22 -12.46 -12.59
C GLU A 632 19.12 -13.03 -11.47
N ARG A 633 20.35 -12.50 -11.34
CA ARG A 633 21.27 -12.98 -10.30
C ARG A 633 20.64 -12.81 -8.93
N GLU A 634 20.38 -13.93 -8.24
CA GLU A 634 19.93 -13.99 -6.84
C GLU A 634 20.66 -12.92 -6.02
N HIS A 635 19.96 -11.84 -5.70
CA HIS A 635 20.29 -11.07 -4.52
C HIS A 635 19.66 -11.86 -3.40
N ARG A 636 20.42 -12.80 -2.82
CA ARG A 636 20.05 -13.33 -1.52
C ARG A 636 19.94 -12.11 -0.61
N GLN A 637 18.72 -11.66 -0.32
CA GLN A 637 18.48 -10.66 0.72
C GLN A 637 18.96 -11.30 2.03
N GLN A 638 20.24 -11.12 2.30
CA GLN A 638 20.92 -11.69 3.44
C GLN A 638 20.77 -10.71 4.59
N PHE A 639 19.91 -11.12 5.52
CA PHE A 639 19.67 -10.56 6.84
C PHE A 639 19.01 -9.18 6.82
N LEU A 640 17.72 -9.11 7.16
CA LEU A 640 17.17 -7.86 7.68
C LEU A 640 17.65 -7.65 9.11
N THR A 641 18.35 -6.55 9.40
CA THR A 641 18.51 -6.10 10.78
C THR A 641 17.17 -5.58 11.32
N ILE A 642 16.71 -6.16 12.44
CA ILE A 642 15.49 -5.66 13.13
C ILE A 642 15.70 -4.21 13.60
N GLY A 643 16.94 -3.78 13.85
CA GLY A 643 17.26 -2.44 14.34
C GLY A 643 17.01 -2.29 15.84
N HIS A 644 16.76 -1.06 16.29
CA HIS A 644 16.56 -0.73 17.70
C HIS A 644 15.40 0.27 17.93
N PRO A 645 14.87 0.37 19.16
CA PRO A 645 13.82 1.33 19.49
C PRO A 645 14.23 2.79 19.20
N ILE A 646 13.24 3.59 18.78
CA ILE A 646 13.39 5.03 18.50
C ILE A 646 12.22 5.83 19.09
N VAL A 647 12.39 7.14 19.18
CA VAL A 647 11.32 8.11 19.43
C VAL A 647 11.17 9.07 18.25
N ALA A 648 10.05 9.81 18.19
CA ALA A 648 9.79 10.77 17.11
C ALA A 648 10.92 11.81 16.88
N SER A 649 11.64 12.19 17.95
CA SER A 649 12.80 13.09 17.83
C SER A 649 14.00 12.48 17.14
N ASP A 650 14.14 11.16 17.11
CA ASP A 650 15.20 10.47 16.37
C ASP A 650 14.88 10.50 14.87
N VAL A 651 13.62 10.23 14.50
CA VAL A 651 13.11 10.38 13.13
C VAL A 651 13.36 11.80 12.60
N ILE A 652 13.02 12.84 13.38
CA ILE A 652 13.30 14.24 13.02
C ILE A 652 14.79 14.49 12.71
N ARG A 653 15.70 13.85 13.45
CA ARG A 653 17.14 14.03 13.24
C ARG A 653 17.62 13.38 11.95
N ALA A 654 16.99 12.28 11.55
CA ALA A 654 17.33 11.51 10.35
C ALA A 654 16.69 12.03 9.05
N ILE A 655 15.69 12.94 9.11
CA ILE A 655 15.06 13.51 7.90
C ILE A 655 16.08 14.05 6.88
N PRO A 656 17.11 14.84 7.26
CA PRO A 656 18.08 15.34 6.29
C PRO A 656 18.90 14.24 5.63
N ASP A 657 19.20 13.15 6.37
CA ASP A 657 19.95 12.02 5.84
C ASP A 657 19.08 11.22 4.87
N ALA A 658 17.80 10.99 5.20
CA ALA A 658 16.84 10.38 4.28
C ALA A 658 16.66 11.19 2.98
N ILE A 659 16.60 12.52 3.08
CA ILE A 659 16.56 13.39 1.89
C ILE A 659 17.86 13.28 1.09
N ALA A 660 19.02 13.22 1.76
CA ALA A 660 20.31 13.10 1.09
C ALA A 660 20.45 11.76 0.36
N ASP A 661 19.99 10.66 0.96
CA ASP A 661 20.02 9.32 0.36
C ASP A 661 19.13 9.22 -0.87
N VAL A 662 17.96 9.86 -0.85
CA VAL A 662 17.00 9.84 -1.97
C VAL A 662 17.48 10.67 -3.17
N ILE A 663 18.23 11.75 -2.96
CA ILE A 663 18.71 12.63 -4.05
C ILE A 663 20.14 12.31 -4.53
N ALA A 664 20.82 11.33 -3.91
CA ALA A 664 22.18 10.93 -4.24
C ALA A 664 22.23 10.10 -5.53
#